data_AF-B6XWH0-F1
#
_entry.id   AF-B6XWH0-F1
#
_cell.length_a   1.000
_cell.length_b   1.000
_cell.length_c   1.000
_cell.angle_alpha   90.00
_cell.angle_beta   90.00
_cell.angle_gamma   90.00
#
_symmetry.space_group_name_H-M   'P 1'
#
loop_
_entity.id
_entity.type
_entity.pdbx_description
1 polymer ?
#
loop_
_entity_poly.entity_id
_entity_poly.type
_entity_poly.pdbx_seq_one_letter_code
_entity_poly.pdbx_strand_id
1 'polypeptide(L)'
;MPLMSEVKKTGKRGGKVGTFLSWTLAVLACLWVAWCCAIGPLYWFGGGLSDFGWLNVLYLAVAFAICFSIVVALVRFGHGRRVLPRYFVRRYERLCDEIAGTPTTVLGIMLRHLHDAAHSRPGRALHAMIVWLGRKLTRCTDCWWKLMLVFVIGWLWVPTTLLAAFGADIRSQIREFSWALNQWMGLKQPYIGFFSFVPMDIYPTAHYMWPDNPTYLTDQHNVVLTVFYGAVAAVSRYFTDSNDAGIVVLAALQWLFAAFCCSATANRFFNLPWRRLGVGTFDFSHPERHDCWNMRDYTHPEAGVVARPSRLRAGAKTRFVILLFFMVCPLAVFATISLTKSPLFAFAFVWWFGVWYELHMTHIKALPTINSKPTRLRKRSIMALIISSCVMLISAKYAWYIILFTLILALINDRKRWKTYLVALLLPTILIHGGIVFLTNTGAIIGGDPIESRGIQLQQIARVAKYNPKGIPADAAEKLEPIFNLDQMAEAYSWQDADPVKSSGIQSKKVSYKWRTVTEDDMKNFNEAWLEIVVANPVIALDAFFAECFGYFNVTDLPYVSMDYYVNNDYVQSGNVWIHLYNHDWRDAVAGFAKGWGNIPVVGWVTHGNLYVTLMLLVGAAEVVLRRWRSLSWHLPLLLLMGVMITAPANNFERHMLPVAFVFGFVCLQFWRESRNARLAANANVVSEHEASQVRQDE
;
A
#
# COMPACT_ATOMS: atom_id res chain seq x y z
N MET A 1 -6.46 49.40 27.80
CA MET A 1 -7.09 48.32 27.00
C MET A 1 -6.88 48.58 25.51
N PRO A 2 -5.85 48.01 24.87
CA PRO A 2 -5.81 47.86 23.42
C PRO A 2 -6.26 46.45 23.01
N LEU A 3 -7.06 46.38 21.94
CA LEU A 3 -6.98 45.36 20.88
C LEU A 3 -7.54 43.94 21.10
N MET A 4 -8.83 43.83 21.44
CA MET A 4 -9.62 42.63 21.03
C MET A 4 -9.93 42.58 19.52
N SER A 5 -9.75 43.69 18.78
CA SER A 5 -10.00 43.77 17.33
C SER A 5 -8.83 43.27 16.47
N GLU A 6 -7.58 43.38 16.95
CA GLU A 6 -6.41 42.85 16.22
C GLU A 6 -6.29 41.33 16.33
N VAL A 7 -6.60 40.73 17.48
CA VAL A 7 -6.58 39.27 17.67
C VAL A 7 -7.60 38.56 16.76
N LYS A 8 -8.76 39.18 16.50
CA LYS A 8 -9.76 38.67 15.52
C LYS A 8 -9.29 38.86 14.06
N LYS A 9 -8.53 39.91 13.75
CA LYS A 9 -7.96 40.15 12.40
C LYS A 9 -6.79 39.21 12.12
N THR A 10 -5.89 38.98 13.06
CA THR A 10 -4.77 38.03 12.93
C THR A 10 -5.25 36.57 12.84
N GLY A 11 -6.27 36.18 13.61
CA GLY A 11 -6.93 34.87 13.51
C GLY A 11 -7.64 34.64 12.15
N LYS A 12 -8.29 35.66 11.58
CA LYS A 12 -8.89 35.60 10.23
C LYS A 12 -7.83 35.56 9.12
N ARG A 13 -6.71 36.29 9.27
CA ARG A 13 -5.62 36.33 8.28
C ARG A 13 -4.84 35.02 8.27
N GLY A 14 -4.48 34.47 9.44
CA GLY A 14 -3.87 33.13 9.57
C GLY A 14 -4.80 32.01 9.12
N GLY A 15 -6.11 32.14 9.36
CA GLY A 15 -7.13 31.21 8.84
C GLY A 15 -7.19 31.17 7.31
N LYS A 16 -7.11 32.32 6.64
CA LYS A 16 -7.07 32.42 5.17
C LYS A 16 -5.78 31.86 4.57
N VAL A 17 -4.62 32.20 5.15
CA VAL A 17 -3.31 31.71 4.71
C VAL A 17 -3.23 30.18 4.81
N GLY A 18 -3.68 29.60 5.93
CA GLY A 18 -3.70 28.14 6.08
C GLY A 18 -4.63 27.43 5.09
N THR A 19 -5.68 28.09 4.60
CA THR A 19 -6.62 27.50 3.63
C THR A 19 -6.03 27.57 2.24
N PHE A 20 -5.39 28.70 1.91
CA PHE A 20 -4.64 28.84 0.68
C PHE A 20 -3.52 27.79 0.58
N LEU A 21 -2.71 27.62 1.63
CA LEU A 21 -1.65 26.61 1.67
C LEU A 21 -2.19 25.18 1.53
N SER A 22 -3.28 24.83 2.24
CA SER A 22 -3.85 23.48 2.14
C SER A 22 -4.39 23.18 0.74
N TRP A 23 -5.02 24.16 0.08
CA TRP A 23 -5.49 24.00 -1.29
C TRP A 23 -4.34 23.97 -2.30
N THR A 24 -3.26 24.72 -2.05
CA THR A 24 -2.05 24.66 -2.89
C THR A 24 -1.47 23.25 -2.91
N LEU A 25 -1.33 22.61 -1.75
CA LEU A 25 -0.88 21.22 -1.66
C LEU A 25 -1.82 20.26 -2.40
N ALA A 26 -3.14 20.46 -2.29
CA ALA A 26 -4.10 19.64 -3.01
C ALA A 26 -4.04 19.82 -4.53
N VAL A 27 -3.82 21.05 -5.01
CA VAL A 27 -3.60 21.36 -6.43
C VAL A 27 -2.31 20.70 -6.92
N LEU A 28 -1.21 20.79 -6.17
CA LEU A 28 0.06 20.13 -6.52
C LEU A 28 -0.10 18.61 -6.62
N ALA A 29 -0.83 17.98 -5.70
CA ALA A 29 -1.12 16.55 -5.78
C ALA A 29 -1.93 16.19 -7.04
N CYS A 30 -2.93 17.01 -7.40
CA CYS A 30 -3.71 16.81 -8.62
C CYS A 30 -2.87 17.04 -9.88
N LEU A 31 -2.00 18.06 -9.89
CA LEU A 31 -1.07 18.34 -10.99
C LEU A 31 -0.06 17.22 -11.17
N TRP A 32 0.46 16.63 -10.09
CA TRP A 32 1.36 15.48 -10.15
C TRP A 32 0.70 14.29 -10.87
N VAL A 33 -0.50 13.90 -10.45
CA VAL A 33 -1.25 12.81 -11.10
C VAL A 33 -1.55 13.16 -12.56
N ALA A 34 -2.01 14.38 -12.82
CA ALA A 34 -2.32 14.84 -14.18
C ALA A 34 -1.08 14.87 -15.08
N TRP A 35 0.07 15.25 -14.54
CA TRP A 35 1.37 15.21 -15.21
C TRP A 35 1.75 13.78 -15.59
N CYS A 36 1.66 12.84 -14.66
CA CYS A 36 1.94 11.42 -14.93
C CYS A 36 1.02 10.83 -16.01
N CYS A 37 -0.27 11.22 -16.04
CA CYS A 37 -1.17 10.84 -17.13
C CYS A 37 -0.84 11.50 -18.47
N ALA A 38 -0.36 12.75 -18.45
CA ALA A 38 -0.02 13.50 -19.66
C ALA A 38 1.26 13.01 -20.33
N ILE A 39 2.28 12.62 -19.56
CA ILE A 39 3.56 12.15 -20.08
C ILE A 39 3.57 10.66 -20.44
N GLY A 40 2.65 9.85 -19.87
CA GLY A 40 2.58 8.42 -20.14
C GLY A 40 2.59 8.04 -21.63
N PRO A 41 1.75 8.67 -22.48
CA PRO A 41 1.78 8.44 -23.93
C PRO A 41 3.13 8.67 -24.59
N LEU A 42 3.95 9.62 -24.10
CA LEU A 42 5.28 9.87 -24.68
C LEU A 42 6.18 8.62 -24.52
N TYR A 43 6.19 8.05 -23.31
CA TYR A 43 7.03 6.90 -23.00
C TYR A 43 6.52 5.59 -23.60
N TRP A 44 5.20 5.41 -23.75
CA TRP A 44 4.63 4.23 -24.42
C TRP A 44 5.08 4.08 -25.87
N PHE A 45 5.34 5.21 -26.56
CA PHE A 45 5.77 5.25 -27.94
C PHE A 45 7.27 5.54 -28.10
N GLY A 46 8.06 5.43 -27.02
CA GLY A 46 9.51 5.59 -27.06
C GLY A 46 10.01 7.03 -27.23
N GLY A 47 9.14 8.02 -27.08
CA GLY A 47 9.48 9.44 -27.09
C GLY A 47 10.04 9.94 -25.75
N GLY A 48 10.27 11.25 -25.68
CA GLY A 48 10.72 11.96 -24.49
C GLY A 48 9.92 13.24 -24.23
N LEU A 49 10.29 13.96 -23.17
CA LEU A 49 9.70 15.25 -22.83
C LEU A 49 9.89 16.31 -23.93
N SER A 50 10.88 16.14 -24.82
CA SER A 50 11.04 16.97 -26.02
C SER A 50 9.85 16.90 -26.96
N ASP A 51 9.10 15.80 -26.94
CA ASP A 51 7.96 15.54 -27.82
C ASP A 51 6.63 15.98 -27.20
N PHE A 52 6.67 16.66 -26.05
CA PHE A 52 5.48 17.11 -25.35
C PHE A 52 4.68 18.12 -26.18
N GLY A 53 3.49 17.72 -26.63
CA GLY A 53 2.65 18.51 -27.53
C GLY A 53 1.29 18.89 -26.96
N TRP A 54 0.44 19.46 -27.82
CA TRP A 54 -0.91 19.91 -27.46
C TRP A 54 -1.84 18.79 -26.98
N LEU A 55 -1.66 17.56 -27.49
CA LEU A 55 -2.41 16.41 -27.00
C LEU A 55 -2.06 16.08 -25.53
N ASN A 56 -0.78 16.21 -25.15
CA ASN A 56 -0.36 16.03 -23.75
C ASN A 56 -0.93 17.14 -22.86
N VAL A 57 -1.00 18.38 -23.36
CA VAL A 57 -1.69 19.49 -22.66
C VAL A 57 -3.16 19.15 -22.44
N LEU A 58 -3.84 18.57 -23.42
CA LEU A 58 -5.24 18.12 -23.29
C LEU A 58 -5.37 17.02 -22.24
N TYR A 59 -4.51 15.99 -22.26
CA TYR A 59 -4.50 14.94 -21.24
C TYR A 59 -4.28 15.51 -19.84
N LEU A 60 -3.32 16.44 -19.69
CA LEU A 60 -3.05 17.14 -18.45
C LEU A 60 -4.27 17.90 -17.95
N ALA A 61 -4.92 18.69 -18.81
CA ALA A 61 -6.09 19.49 -18.45
C ALA A 61 -7.29 18.61 -18.03
N VAL A 62 -7.56 17.54 -18.78
CA VAL A 62 -8.66 16.61 -18.49
C VAL A 62 -8.38 15.83 -17.19
N ALA A 63 -7.20 15.25 -17.05
CA ALA A 63 -6.82 14.52 -15.84
C ALA A 63 -6.85 15.43 -14.60
N PHE A 64 -6.32 16.65 -14.71
CA PHE A 64 -6.38 17.64 -13.64
C PHE A 64 -7.83 17.98 -13.26
N ALA A 65 -8.70 18.24 -14.25
CA ALA A 65 -10.10 18.55 -14.00
C ALA A 65 -10.83 17.40 -13.27
N ILE A 66 -10.56 16.15 -13.64
CA ILE A 66 -11.12 14.96 -13.00
C ILE A 66 -10.59 14.83 -11.55
N CYS A 67 -9.27 14.81 -11.37
CA CYS A 67 -8.64 14.67 -10.05
C CYS A 67 -9.08 15.79 -9.09
N PHE A 68 -9.07 17.03 -9.56
CA PHE A 68 -9.48 18.18 -8.77
C PHE A 68 -10.97 18.12 -8.41
N SER A 69 -11.82 17.69 -9.35
CA SER A 69 -13.26 17.49 -9.08
C SER A 69 -13.50 16.43 -8.01
N ILE A 70 -12.73 15.34 -8.01
CA ILE A 70 -12.78 14.30 -6.97
C ILE A 70 -12.37 14.89 -5.61
N VAL A 71 -11.26 15.63 -5.54
CA VAL A 71 -10.84 16.27 -4.28
C VAL A 71 -11.89 17.25 -3.76
N VAL A 72 -12.44 18.11 -4.62
CA VAL A 72 -13.52 19.04 -4.25
C VAL A 72 -14.75 18.29 -3.74
N ALA A 73 -15.13 17.18 -4.39
CA ALA A 73 -16.23 16.32 -3.97
C ALA A 73 -15.98 15.72 -2.57
N LEU A 74 -14.78 15.19 -2.33
CA LEU A 74 -14.36 14.63 -1.04
C LEU A 74 -14.34 15.70 0.06
N VAL A 75 -13.81 16.89 -0.21
CA VAL A 75 -13.78 18.00 0.74
C VAL A 75 -15.19 18.49 1.08
N ARG A 76 -16.07 18.62 0.08
CA ARG A 76 -17.49 18.95 0.32
C ARG A 76 -18.15 17.89 1.18
N PHE A 77 -17.93 16.62 0.86
CA PHE A 77 -18.43 15.52 1.66
C PHE A 77 -17.91 15.59 3.11
N GLY A 78 -16.62 15.86 3.29
CA GLY A 78 -15.94 15.98 4.58
C GLY A 78 -16.45 17.12 5.46
N HIS A 79 -16.82 18.25 4.86
CA HIS A 79 -17.47 19.38 5.54
C HIS A 79 -18.98 19.19 5.80
N GLY A 80 -19.55 18.06 5.40
CA GLY A 80 -20.98 17.83 5.54
C GLY A 80 -21.86 18.49 4.50
N ARG A 81 -21.25 19.07 3.46
CA ARG A 81 -21.96 19.65 2.33
C ARG A 81 -22.32 18.54 1.34
N ARG A 82 -23.35 18.81 0.51
CA ARG A 82 -23.70 17.92 -0.60
C ARG A 82 -22.56 17.94 -1.63
N VAL A 83 -22.26 16.77 -2.20
CA VAL A 83 -21.19 16.60 -3.20
C VAL A 83 -21.52 17.37 -4.47
N LEU A 84 -22.74 17.17 -4.98
CA LEU A 84 -23.28 17.91 -6.12
C LEU A 84 -23.83 19.28 -5.67
N PRO A 85 -23.53 20.38 -6.42
CA PRO A 85 -24.15 21.68 -6.17
C PRO A 85 -25.67 21.62 -6.19
N ARG A 86 -26.34 22.46 -5.39
CA ARG A 86 -27.82 22.54 -5.33
C ARG A 86 -28.46 22.75 -6.71
N TYR A 87 -27.76 23.41 -7.63
CA TYR A 87 -28.23 23.59 -9.01
C TYR A 87 -28.38 22.25 -9.76
N PHE A 88 -27.35 21.40 -9.75
CA PHE A 88 -27.41 20.09 -10.43
C PHE A 88 -28.34 19.13 -9.72
N VAL A 89 -28.43 19.20 -8.39
CA VAL A 89 -29.39 18.41 -7.62
C VAL A 89 -30.82 18.86 -7.91
N ARG A 90 -31.11 20.16 -7.92
CA ARG A 90 -32.44 20.67 -8.31
C ARG A 90 -32.74 20.42 -9.77
N ARG A 91 -31.74 20.44 -10.65
CA ARG A 91 -31.92 20.10 -12.06
C ARG A 91 -32.15 18.61 -12.21
N TYR A 92 -31.47 17.76 -11.46
CA TYR A 92 -31.70 16.30 -11.43
C TYR A 92 -33.04 15.95 -10.77
N GLU A 93 -33.38 16.57 -9.64
CA GLU A 93 -34.67 16.44 -8.95
C GLU A 93 -35.78 16.97 -9.86
N ARG A 94 -35.64 18.15 -10.49
CA ARG A 94 -36.58 18.63 -11.52
C ARG A 94 -36.62 17.72 -12.73
N LEU A 95 -35.49 17.19 -13.21
CA LEU A 95 -35.49 16.25 -14.33
C LEU A 95 -36.24 14.99 -13.91
N CYS A 96 -35.99 14.46 -12.71
CA CYS A 96 -36.70 13.31 -12.16
C CYS A 96 -38.18 13.60 -11.91
N ASP A 97 -38.54 14.80 -11.46
CA ASP A 97 -39.92 15.23 -11.20
C ASP A 97 -40.66 15.55 -12.50
N GLU A 98 -40.00 16.16 -13.49
CA GLU A 98 -40.51 16.37 -14.86
C GLU A 98 -40.66 15.04 -15.58
N ILE A 99 -39.70 14.11 -15.44
CA ILE A 99 -39.74 12.76 -16.03
C ILE A 99 -40.74 11.86 -15.29
N ALA A 100 -40.94 12.01 -13.98
CA ALA A 100 -41.96 11.29 -13.21
C ALA A 100 -43.38 11.88 -13.39
N GLY A 101 -43.45 13.17 -13.71
CA GLY A 101 -44.66 13.95 -13.98
C GLY A 101 -45.12 13.93 -15.45
N THR A 102 -44.26 13.56 -16.40
CA THR A 102 -44.61 13.38 -17.83
C THR A 102 -44.70 11.88 -18.18
N PRO A 103 -45.91 11.30 -18.25
CA PRO A 103 -46.11 9.85 -18.44
C PRO A 103 -45.81 9.34 -19.86
N THR A 104 -45.18 10.13 -20.73
CA THR A 104 -44.98 9.82 -22.17
C THR A 104 -43.52 9.53 -22.55
N THR A 105 -42.55 9.68 -21.64
CA THR A 105 -41.14 9.36 -21.92
C THR A 105 -40.79 7.95 -21.42
N VAL A 106 -40.01 7.19 -22.21
CA VAL A 106 -39.60 5.80 -21.89
C VAL A 106 -38.92 5.72 -20.51
N LEU A 107 -38.12 6.72 -20.15
CA LEU A 107 -37.42 6.77 -18.86
C LEU A 107 -38.38 7.05 -17.69
N GLY A 108 -39.43 7.85 -17.89
CA GLY A 108 -40.47 8.12 -16.89
C GLY A 108 -41.34 6.91 -16.58
N ILE A 109 -41.70 6.16 -17.63
CA ILE A 109 -42.38 4.87 -17.51
C ILE A 109 -41.48 3.87 -16.78
N MET A 110 -40.20 3.77 -17.13
CA MET A 110 -39.24 2.90 -16.41
C MET A 110 -39.06 3.28 -14.93
N LEU A 111 -38.93 4.57 -14.60
CA LEU A 111 -38.73 5.03 -13.23
C LEU A 111 -39.98 4.82 -12.36
N ARG A 112 -41.17 5.07 -12.91
CA ARG A 112 -42.44 4.78 -12.22
C ARG A 112 -42.60 3.27 -12.03
N HIS A 113 -42.30 2.45 -13.04
CA HIS A 113 -42.28 1.01 -12.89
C HIS A 113 -41.23 0.50 -11.90
N LEU A 114 -40.05 1.12 -11.80
CA LEU A 114 -39.04 0.76 -10.79
C LEU A 114 -39.48 1.15 -9.37
N HIS A 115 -40.14 2.30 -9.22
CA HIS A 115 -40.71 2.75 -7.95
C HIS A 115 -41.86 1.84 -7.50
N ASP A 116 -42.81 1.58 -8.39
CA ASP A 116 -43.94 0.67 -8.16
C ASP A 116 -43.45 -0.77 -7.97
N ALA A 117 -42.43 -1.22 -8.72
CA ALA A 117 -41.79 -2.51 -8.53
C ALA A 117 -41.06 -2.60 -7.19
N ALA A 118 -40.41 -1.53 -6.70
CA ALA A 118 -39.79 -1.50 -5.39
C ALA A 118 -40.83 -1.57 -4.24
N HIS A 119 -42.01 -0.99 -4.44
CA HIS A 119 -43.12 -1.01 -3.48
C HIS A 119 -44.09 -2.19 -3.65
N SER A 120 -43.99 -2.95 -4.74
CA SER A 120 -44.76 -4.17 -4.99
C SER A 120 -44.42 -5.28 -3.98
N ARG A 121 -45.25 -6.34 -3.91
CA ARG A 121 -44.96 -7.53 -3.09
C ARG A 121 -43.56 -8.13 -3.38
N PRO A 122 -43.13 -8.33 -4.64
CA PRO A 122 -41.77 -8.81 -4.92
C PRO A 122 -40.69 -7.77 -4.57
N GLY A 123 -40.94 -6.47 -4.71
CA GLY A 123 -40.00 -5.42 -4.28
C GLY A 123 -39.76 -5.39 -2.77
N ARG A 124 -40.83 -5.53 -1.99
CA ARG A 124 -40.73 -5.66 -0.53
C ARG A 124 -40.02 -6.95 -0.12
N ALA A 125 -40.27 -8.06 -0.82
CA ALA A 125 -39.56 -9.32 -0.61
C ALA A 125 -38.06 -9.19 -0.93
N LEU A 126 -37.70 -8.54 -2.04
CA LEU A 126 -36.31 -8.24 -2.41
C LEU A 126 -35.63 -7.34 -1.37
N HIS A 127 -36.31 -6.29 -0.91
CA HIS A 127 -35.78 -5.44 0.16
C HIS A 127 -35.57 -6.23 1.45
N ALA A 128 -36.54 -7.06 1.85
CA ALA A 128 -36.42 -7.92 3.03
C ALA A 128 -35.23 -8.89 2.89
N MET A 129 -35.04 -9.47 1.70
CA MET A 129 -33.88 -10.31 1.37
C MET A 129 -32.55 -9.54 1.49
N ILE A 130 -32.46 -8.33 0.94
CA ILE A 130 -31.25 -7.48 1.04
C ILE A 130 -30.93 -7.16 2.51
N VAL A 131 -31.95 -6.84 3.32
CA VAL A 131 -31.77 -6.56 4.75
C VAL A 131 -31.35 -7.84 5.49
N TRP A 132 -31.96 -8.97 5.18
CA TRP A 132 -31.62 -10.27 5.75
C TRP A 132 -30.18 -10.68 5.42
N LEU A 133 -29.78 -10.58 4.15
CA LEU A 133 -28.41 -10.80 3.68
C LEU A 133 -27.43 -9.85 4.39
N GLY A 134 -27.79 -8.57 4.51
CA GLY A 134 -26.97 -7.59 5.22
C GLY A 134 -26.77 -7.91 6.71
N ARG A 135 -27.82 -8.41 7.38
CA ARG A 135 -27.74 -8.87 8.77
C ARG A 135 -26.88 -10.13 8.88
N LYS A 136 -27.05 -11.10 7.98
CA LYS A 136 -26.26 -12.34 7.94
C LYS A 136 -24.78 -12.05 7.68
N LEU A 137 -24.46 -11.25 6.67
CA LEU A 137 -23.09 -10.80 6.39
C LEU A 137 -22.46 -10.16 7.63
N THR A 138 -23.20 -9.27 8.30
CA THR A 138 -22.72 -8.60 9.52
C THR A 138 -22.45 -9.61 10.64
N ARG A 139 -23.32 -10.61 10.85
CA ARG A 139 -23.12 -11.69 11.83
C ARG A 139 -21.96 -12.64 11.47
N CYS A 140 -21.72 -12.88 10.19
CA CYS A 140 -20.58 -13.68 9.71
C CYS A 140 -19.25 -12.91 9.78
N THR A 141 -19.28 -11.62 10.11
CA THR A 141 -18.09 -10.75 10.11
C THR A 141 -17.99 -9.91 11.39
N ASP A 142 -18.71 -10.27 12.45
CA ASP A 142 -18.82 -9.52 13.71
C ASP A 142 -17.65 -9.74 14.69
N CYS A 143 -16.78 -10.70 14.41
CA CYS A 143 -15.60 -11.01 15.21
C CYS A 143 -14.43 -11.49 14.35
N TRP A 144 -13.25 -11.51 14.97
CA TRP A 144 -12.01 -11.84 14.28
C TRP A 144 -11.97 -13.26 13.71
N TRP A 145 -12.35 -14.28 14.49
CA TRP A 145 -12.25 -15.67 14.04
C TRP A 145 -13.22 -15.99 12.89
N LYS A 146 -14.40 -15.36 12.84
CA LYS A 146 -15.31 -15.53 11.71
C LYS A 146 -14.77 -14.85 10.45
N LEU A 147 -14.16 -13.67 10.59
CA LEU A 147 -13.44 -13.03 9.49
C LEU A 147 -12.29 -13.91 8.99
N MET A 148 -11.53 -14.54 9.90
CA MET A 148 -10.49 -15.50 9.55
C MET A 148 -11.08 -16.66 8.73
N LEU A 149 -12.19 -17.25 9.18
CA LEU A 149 -12.88 -18.32 8.45
C LEU A 149 -13.36 -17.87 7.07
N VAL A 150 -13.88 -16.64 6.93
CA VAL A 150 -14.28 -16.06 5.65
C VAL A 150 -13.07 -15.97 4.69
N PHE A 151 -11.92 -15.48 5.16
CA PHE A 151 -10.69 -15.41 4.34
C PHE A 151 -10.13 -16.78 4.00
N VAL A 152 -10.04 -17.69 4.98
CA VAL A 152 -9.54 -19.05 4.76
C VAL A 152 -10.41 -19.79 3.76
N ILE A 153 -11.74 -19.80 3.92
CA ILE A 153 -12.62 -20.49 2.97
C ILE A 153 -12.61 -19.79 1.61
N GLY A 154 -12.72 -18.45 1.58
CA GLY A 154 -12.78 -17.70 0.33
C GLY A 154 -11.52 -17.80 -0.52
N TRP A 155 -10.36 -17.99 0.11
CA TRP A 155 -9.09 -18.17 -0.58
C TRP A 155 -8.61 -19.61 -0.66
N LEU A 156 -9.31 -20.60 -0.10
CA LEU A 156 -8.84 -21.99 -0.03
C LEU A 156 -8.51 -22.56 -1.42
N TRP A 157 -9.23 -22.14 -2.46
CA TRP A 157 -8.97 -22.55 -3.83
C TRP A 157 -7.58 -22.13 -4.33
N VAL A 158 -6.99 -21.05 -3.80
CA VAL A 158 -5.69 -20.52 -4.24
C VAL A 158 -4.54 -21.47 -3.89
N PRO A 159 -4.26 -21.79 -2.60
CA PRO A 159 -3.19 -22.73 -2.25
C PRO A 159 -3.52 -24.18 -2.63
N THR A 160 -4.78 -24.53 -2.90
CA THR A 160 -5.13 -25.90 -3.32
C THR A 160 -5.02 -26.10 -4.81
N THR A 161 -5.38 -25.12 -5.64
CA THR A 161 -5.32 -25.27 -7.10
C THR A 161 -4.02 -24.74 -7.70
N LEU A 162 -3.42 -23.71 -7.12
CA LEU A 162 -2.19 -23.07 -7.59
C LEU A 162 -0.96 -23.43 -6.75
N LEU A 163 -1.11 -24.02 -5.56
CA LEU A 163 -0.03 -24.42 -4.64
C LEU A 163 0.90 -23.30 -4.14
N ALA A 164 1.67 -22.68 -5.05
CA ALA A 164 2.62 -21.61 -4.78
C ALA A 164 2.72 -20.64 -5.98
N ALA A 165 3.13 -19.41 -5.68
CA ALA A 165 3.49 -18.38 -6.65
C ALA A 165 4.84 -17.79 -6.24
N PHE A 166 5.79 -17.67 -7.17
CA PHE A 166 7.14 -17.18 -6.85
C PHE A 166 7.90 -16.76 -8.12
N GLY A 167 9.03 -16.08 -7.93
CA GLY A 167 9.94 -15.69 -9.02
C GLY A 167 11.39 -16.00 -8.68
N ALA A 168 12.32 -15.31 -9.34
CA ALA A 168 13.77 -15.53 -9.18
C ALA A 168 14.28 -15.42 -7.73
N ASP A 169 13.63 -14.62 -6.88
CA ASP A 169 14.04 -14.34 -5.50
C ASP A 169 14.15 -15.62 -4.67
N ILE A 170 13.10 -16.45 -4.61
CA ILE A 170 13.09 -17.66 -3.77
C ILE A 170 14.18 -18.66 -4.19
N ARG A 171 14.42 -18.80 -5.49
CA ARG A 171 15.44 -19.70 -6.03
C ARG A 171 16.84 -19.26 -5.62
N SER A 172 17.07 -17.95 -5.64
CA SER A 172 18.35 -17.35 -5.26
C SER A 172 18.59 -17.53 -3.76
N GLN A 173 17.58 -17.28 -2.93
CA GLN A 173 17.66 -17.47 -1.47
C GLN A 173 17.89 -18.93 -1.07
N ILE A 174 17.20 -19.89 -1.71
CA ILE A 174 17.39 -21.33 -1.46
C ILE A 174 18.81 -21.74 -1.84
N ARG A 175 19.31 -21.26 -2.98
CA ARG A 175 20.67 -21.58 -3.42
C ARG A 175 21.71 -20.97 -2.47
N GLU A 176 21.58 -19.70 -2.14
CA GLU A 176 22.46 -19.00 -1.18
C GLU A 176 22.58 -19.75 0.15
N PHE A 177 21.45 -20.10 0.77
CA PHE A 177 21.46 -20.88 2.00
C PHE A 177 22.07 -22.28 1.83
N SER A 178 21.84 -22.93 0.68
CA SER A 178 22.42 -24.26 0.43
C SER A 178 23.95 -24.23 0.39
N TRP A 179 24.53 -23.16 -0.18
CA TRP A 179 25.97 -22.97 -0.21
C TRP A 179 26.52 -22.67 1.19
N ALA A 180 25.84 -21.80 1.94
CA ALA A 180 26.19 -21.54 3.34
C ALA A 180 26.12 -22.81 4.21
N LEU A 181 25.08 -23.62 4.06
CA LEU A 181 24.92 -24.87 4.78
C LEU A 181 26.03 -25.88 4.43
N ASN A 182 26.39 -26.01 3.16
CA ASN A 182 27.49 -26.87 2.72
C ASN A 182 28.83 -26.43 3.35
N GLN A 183 29.08 -25.12 3.39
CA GLN A 183 30.25 -24.56 4.06
C GLN A 183 30.25 -24.88 5.56
N TRP A 184 29.12 -24.74 6.25
CA TRP A 184 28.99 -25.07 7.67
C TRP A 184 29.18 -26.57 7.96
N MET A 185 28.85 -27.44 7.02
CA MET A 185 29.09 -28.89 7.09
C MET A 185 30.53 -29.29 6.74
N GLY A 186 31.42 -28.33 6.45
CA GLY A 186 32.83 -28.57 6.16
C GLY A 186 33.14 -28.98 4.72
N LEU A 187 32.18 -28.86 3.79
CA LEU A 187 32.44 -29.10 2.37
C LEU A 187 33.27 -27.94 1.81
N LYS A 188 34.49 -28.25 1.35
CA LYS A 188 35.32 -27.30 0.60
C LYS A 188 34.71 -27.09 -0.78
N GLN A 189 34.04 -25.96 -0.98
CA GLN A 189 33.50 -25.59 -2.28
C GLN A 189 34.55 -24.75 -3.02
N PRO A 190 35.19 -25.28 -4.10
CA PRO A 190 36.18 -24.53 -4.84
C PRO A 190 35.52 -23.37 -5.58
N TYR A 191 36.08 -22.17 -5.44
CA TYR A 191 35.78 -21.04 -6.32
C TYR A 191 36.47 -21.29 -7.67
N ILE A 192 35.82 -22.03 -8.56
CA ILE A 192 36.31 -22.26 -9.91
C ILE A 192 35.77 -21.12 -10.77
N GLY A 193 36.53 -20.04 -10.83
CA GLY A 193 36.23 -18.90 -11.69
C GLY A 193 35.78 -19.35 -13.09
N PHE A 194 34.82 -18.61 -13.64
CA PHE A 194 34.15 -18.81 -14.93
C PHE A 194 33.11 -19.94 -15.03
N PHE A 195 33.22 -21.06 -14.28
CA PHE A 195 32.28 -22.21 -14.43
C PHE A 195 31.54 -22.64 -13.15
N SER A 196 31.98 -22.26 -11.95
CA SER A 196 31.21 -22.48 -10.70
C SER A 196 30.51 -21.19 -10.28
N PHE A 197 29.24 -21.05 -10.63
CA PHE A 197 28.46 -19.86 -10.25
C PHE A 197 28.14 -19.89 -8.76
N VAL A 198 28.91 -19.14 -7.99
CA VAL A 198 28.55 -18.82 -6.61
C VAL A 198 27.30 -17.93 -6.64
N PRO A 199 26.35 -18.03 -5.69
CA PRO A 199 25.20 -17.13 -5.60
C PRO A 199 25.54 -15.64 -5.77
N MET A 200 26.72 -15.24 -5.29
CA MET A 200 27.34 -13.92 -5.42
C MET A 200 27.60 -13.48 -6.87
N ASP A 201 27.79 -14.39 -7.81
CA ASP A 201 28.01 -14.03 -9.22
C ASP A 201 26.68 -13.84 -9.97
N ILE A 202 25.55 -14.21 -9.35
CA ILE A 202 24.20 -14.15 -9.94
C ILE A 202 23.45 -12.90 -9.49
N TYR A 203 23.72 -12.44 -8.27
CA TYR A 203 23.49 -11.07 -7.82
C TYR A 203 24.85 -10.49 -7.41
N PRO A 204 25.57 -9.86 -8.34
CA PRO A 204 26.95 -9.42 -8.17
C PRO A 204 27.06 -8.38 -7.06
N THR A 205 27.56 -8.80 -5.90
CA THR A 205 28.03 -7.88 -4.86
C THR A 205 29.48 -7.56 -5.16
N ALA A 206 29.84 -6.28 -5.16
CA ALA A 206 31.21 -5.88 -5.45
C ALA A 206 32.23 -6.58 -4.54
N HIS A 207 33.34 -7.03 -5.13
CA HIS A 207 34.36 -7.82 -4.44
C HIS A 207 35.00 -7.07 -3.26
N TYR A 208 35.08 -5.73 -3.33
CA TYR A 208 35.62 -4.93 -2.23
C TYR A 208 34.76 -5.01 -0.95
N MET A 209 33.50 -5.45 -1.04
CA MET A 209 32.61 -5.62 0.11
C MET A 209 32.75 -6.99 0.78
N TRP A 210 33.55 -7.89 0.21
CA TRP A 210 33.66 -9.25 0.72
C TRP A 210 34.54 -9.26 1.97
N PRO A 211 34.15 -10.01 3.01
CA PRO A 211 34.99 -10.17 4.20
C PRO A 211 36.23 -11.02 3.89
N ASP A 212 37.29 -10.83 4.69
CA ASP A 212 38.54 -11.61 4.58
C ASP A 212 38.30 -13.12 4.73
N ASN A 213 37.33 -13.49 5.58
CA ASN A 213 36.90 -14.87 5.74
C ASN A 213 35.73 -15.16 4.79
N PRO A 214 35.81 -16.21 3.95
CA PRO A 214 34.76 -16.50 2.98
C PRO A 214 33.44 -16.83 3.69
N THR A 215 32.36 -16.20 3.26
CA THR A 215 30.98 -16.50 3.70
C THR A 215 30.05 -16.48 2.49
N TYR A 216 29.06 -17.37 2.48
CA TYR A 216 28.06 -17.45 1.41
C TYR A 216 26.72 -16.79 1.76
N LEU A 217 26.60 -16.20 2.95
CA LEU A 217 25.42 -15.44 3.34
C LEU A 217 25.60 -13.96 3.04
N THR A 218 24.62 -13.40 2.35
CA THR A 218 24.51 -11.99 2.02
C THR A 218 23.22 -11.43 2.62
N ASP A 219 23.21 -10.14 2.89
CA ASP A 219 21.97 -9.39 3.07
C ASP A 219 21.49 -8.79 1.74
N GLN A 220 21.77 -9.40 0.57
CA GLN A 220 21.26 -8.90 -0.71
C GLN A 220 19.72 -9.02 -0.74
N HIS A 221 19.22 -10.23 -0.49
CA HIS A 221 17.90 -10.47 0.08
C HIS A 221 18.01 -10.43 1.60
N ASN A 222 16.91 -10.13 2.31
CA ASN A 222 16.98 -10.07 3.77
C ASN A 222 17.48 -11.40 4.35
N VAL A 223 18.60 -11.38 5.05
CA VAL A 223 19.31 -12.59 5.47
C VAL A 223 18.45 -13.51 6.34
N VAL A 224 17.56 -12.96 7.16
CA VAL A 224 16.65 -13.74 8.02
C VAL A 224 15.67 -14.54 7.15
N LEU A 225 15.14 -13.92 6.10
CA LEU A 225 14.22 -14.57 5.17
C LEU A 225 14.95 -15.62 4.33
N THR A 226 16.18 -15.32 3.89
CA THR A 226 17.04 -16.26 3.16
C THR A 226 17.31 -17.52 3.96
N VAL A 227 17.70 -17.38 5.22
CA VAL A 227 17.92 -18.52 6.13
C VAL A 227 16.62 -19.29 6.36
N PHE A 228 15.50 -18.62 6.62
CA PHE A 228 14.22 -19.30 6.87
C PHE A 228 13.72 -20.09 5.65
N TYR A 229 13.68 -19.46 4.48
CA TYR A 229 13.23 -20.12 3.24
C TYR A 229 14.17 -21.23 2.81
N GLY A 230 15.48 -20.98 2.87
CA GLY A 230 16.51 -21.96 2.57
C GLY A 230 16.45 -23.18 3.50
N ALA A 231 16.23 -22.97 4.81
CA ALA A 231 16.12 -24.05 5.77
C ALA A 231 14.90 -24.94 5.50
N VAL A 232 13.73 -24.34 5.25
CA VAL A 232 12.52 -25.13 4.92
C VAL A 232 12.71 -25.92 3.61
N ALA A 233 13.35 -25.32 2.60
CA ALA A 233 13.68 -26.01 1.37
C ALA A 233 14.75 -27.12 1.55
N ALA A 234 15.72 -26.94 2.43
CA ALA A 234 16.70 -27.97 2.79
C ALA A 234 16.04 -29.16 3.49
N VAL A 235 15.12 -28.91 4.42
CA VAL A 235 14.32 -29.96 5.05
C VAL A 235 13.46 -30.70 4.02
N SER A 236 12.82 -29.96 3.11
CA SER A 236 12.07 -30.56 1.99
C SER A 236 12.93 -31.49 1.15
N ARG A 237 14.13 -31.04 0.75
CA ARG A 237 15.07 -31.86 -0.03
C ARG A 237 15.49 -33.11 0.72
N TYR A 238 15.74 -33.02 2.02
CA TYR A 238 16.11 -34.17 2.82
C TYR A 238 15.04 -35.28 2.83
N PHE A 239 13.75 -34.91 2.82
CA PHE A 239 12.65 -35.88 2.86
C PHE A 239 12.09 -36.28 1.49
N THR A 240 12.24 -35.45 0.46
CA THR A 240 11.52 -35.61 -0.83
C THR A 240 12.44 -35.52 -2.05
N ASP A 241 13.74 -35.35 -1.86
CA ASP A 241 14.73 -35.05 -2.91
C ASP A 241 14.40 -33.80 -3.75
N SER A 242 13.46 -32.97 -3.30
CA SER A 242 12.98 -31.77 -3.99
C SER A 242 12.74 -30.60 -3.04
N ASN A 243 12.88 -29.37 -3.54
CA ASN A 243 12.53 -28.14 -2.81
C ASN A 243 11.02 -27.86 -2.81
N ASP A 244 10.28 -28.50 -3.71
CA ASP A 244 8.91 -28.13 -4.07
C ASP A 244 7.94 -28.24 -2.89
N ALA A 245 8.00 -29.32 -2.10
CA ALA A 245 7.13 -29.48 -0.94
C ALA A 245 7.38 -28.36 0.10
N GLY A 246 8.64 -27.98 0.32
CA GLY A 246 9.02 -26.85 1.17
C GLY A 246 8.47 -25.52 0.64
N ILE A 247 8.54 -25.28 -0.67
CA ILE A 247 7.95 -24.10 -1.32
C ILE A 247 6.43 -24.06 -1.11
N VAL A 248 5.73 -25.18 -1.29
CA VAL A 248 4.28 -25.26 -1.05
C VAL A 248 3.93 -25.02 0.43
N VAL A 249 4.72 -25.55 1.37
CA VAL A 249 4.55 -25.28 2.81
C VAL A 249 4.74 -23.79 3.12
N LEU A 250 5.78 -23.15 2.58
CA LEU A 250 6.01 -21.72 2.74
C LEU A 250 4.83 -20.90 2.17
N ALA A 251 4.31 -21.27 1.01
CA ALA A 251 3.16 -20.61 0.38
C ALA A 251 1.88 -20.77 1.22
N ALA A 252 1.64 -21.96 1.79
CA ALA A 252 0.53 -22.19 2.70
C ALA A 252 0.65 -21.37 4.00
N LEU A 253 1.86 -21.24 4.56
CA LEU A 253 2.12 -20.39 5.73
C LEU A 253 1.89 -18.91 5.42
N GLN A 254 2.34 -18.43 4.25
CA GLN A 254 2.07 -17.07 3.76
C GLN A 254 0.56 -16.84 3.62
N TRP A 255 -0.19 -17.80 3.09
CA TRP A 255 -1.65 -17.69 2.93
C TRP A 255 -2.38 -17.62 4.28
N LEU A 256 -2.00 -18.45 5.25
CA LEU A 256 -2.52 -18.37 6.62
C LEU A 256 -2.18 -17.05 7.29
N PHE A 257 -0.95 -16.56 7.10
CA PHE A 257 -0.52 -15.26 7.60
C PHE A 257 -1.31 -14.11 6.97
N ALA A 258 -1.53 -14.13 5.66
CA ALA A 258 -2.35 -13.16 4.94
C ALA A 258 -3.80 -13.12 5.48
N ALA A 259 -4.42 -14.29 5.65
CA ALA A 259 -5.77 -14.41 6.21
C ALA A 259 -5.83 -13.87 7.64
N PHE A 260 -4.80 -14.13 8.45
CA PHE A 260 -4.68 -13.60 9.80
C PHE A 260 -4.56 -12.07 9.79
N CYS A 261 -3.67 -11.49 8.97
CA CYS A 261 -3.45 -10.06 8.86
C CYS A 261 -4.70 -9.30 8.40
N CYS A 262 -5.35 -9.79 7.34
CA CYS A 262 -6.56 -9.18 6.79
C CYS A 262 -7.74 -9.31 7.77
N SER A 263 -7.95 -10.47 8.40
CA SER A 263 -8.99 -10.64 9.41
C SER A 263 -8.76 -9.79 10.65
N ALA A 264 -7.52 -9.69 11.13
CA ALA A 264 -7.13 -8.88 12.27
C ALA A 264 -7.45 -7.42 12.02
N THR A 265 -7.08 -6.89 10.85
CA THR A 265 -7.33 -5.49 10.47
C THR A 265 -8.80 -5.23 10.20
N ALA A 266 -9.46 -6.10 9.44
CA ALA A 266 -10.89 -6.01 9.17
C ALA A 266 -11.70 -6.01 10.47
N ASN A 267 -11.35 -6.83 11.48
CA ASN A 267 -12.03 -6.83 12.76
C ASN A 267 -11.88 -5.48 13.50
N ARG A 268 -10.68 -4.88 13.44
CA ARG A 268 -10.42 -3.56 14.03
C ARG A 268 -11.27 -2.49 13.36
N PHE A 269 -11.31 -2.48 12.04
CA PHE A 269 -12.11 -1.50 11.30
C PHE A 269 -13.61 -1.78 11.40
N PHE A 270 -14.10 -3.01 11.27
CA PHE A 270 -15.53 -3.31 11.20
C PHE A 270 -16.21 -3.30 12.57
N ASN A 271 -15.56 -3.87 13.58
CA ASN A 271 -16.19 -4.23 14.85
C ASN A 271 -15.74 -3.36 16.03
N LEU A 272 -14.59 -2.68 15.91
CA LEU A 272 -14.00 -1.81 16.94
C LEU A 272 -13.89 -2.52 18.31
N PRO A 273 -13.21 -3.68 18.39
CA PRO A 273 -13.23 -4.58 19.55
C PRO A 273 -12.68 -3.98 20.86
N TRP A 274 -11.95 -2.88 20.80
CA TRP A 274 -11.46 -2.15 21.97
C TRP A 274 -12.50 -1.20 22.57
N ARG A 275 -13.51 -0.77 21.80
CA ARG A 275 -14.64 -0.01 22.32
C ARG A 275 -15.60 -0.99 22.99
N ARG A 276 -15.38 -1.27 24.28
CA ARG A 276 -16.40 -1.91 25.12
C ARG A 276 -17.63 -1.01 25.10
N LEU A 277 -18.71 -1.48 24.46
CA LEU A 277 -20.02 -0.89 24.65
C LEU A 277 -20.45 -1.21 26.09
N GLY A 278 -20.66 -0.19 26.93
CA GLY A 278 -21.39 -0.35 28.19
C GLY A 278 -20.62 -0.79 29.45
N VAL A 279 -19.45 -0.21 29.75
CA VAL A 279 -18.91 -0.27 31.14
C VAL A 279 -18.36 1.10 31.56
N GLY A 280 -19.23 2.11 31.54
CA GLY A 280 -19.23 3.12 32.59
C GLY A 280 -20.18 2.59 33.69
N THR A 281 -19.98 2.98 34.94
CA THR A 281 -20.91 2.70 36.05
C THR A 281 -22.35 2.84 35.58
N PHE A 282 -23.07 1.72 35.54
CA PHE A 282 -24.46 1.68 35.06
C PHE A 282 -25.32 2.34 36.13
N ASP A 283 -25.97 3.45 35.78
CA ASP A 283 -27.00 4.00 36.64
C ASP A 283 -28.27 3.17 36.44
N PHE A 284 -28.47 2.17 37.30
CA PHE A 284 -29.68 1.33 37.30
C PHE A 284 -30.95 2.13 37.56
N SER A 285 -30.83 3.35 38.10
CA SER A 285 -31.98 4.19 38.41
C SER A 285 -32.53 4.96 37.21
N HIS A 286 -31.78 5.08 36.11
CA HIS A 286 -32.20 5.83 34.91
C HIS A 286 -31.78 5.15 33.59
N PRO A 287 -32.33 3.96 33.26
CA PRO A 287 -31.98 3.21 32.04
C PRO A 287 -32.26 3.97 30.74
N GLU A 288 -33.23 4.88 30.73
CA GLU A 288 -33.57 5.77 29.61
C GLU A 288 -32.46 6.77 29.25
N ARG A 289 -31.54 7.08 30.17
CA ARG A 289 -30.39 7.96 29.92
C ARG A 289 -29.28 7.28 29.13
N HIS A 290 -29.35 5.96 28.94
CA HIS A 290 -28.31 5.15 28.32
C HIS A 290 -28.78 4.50 27.01
N ASP A 291 -28.62 5.24 25.90
CA ASP A 291 -28.99 4.89 24.52
C ASP A 291 -28.15 3.75 23.89
N CYS A 292 -27.54 2.90 24.72
CA CYS A 292 -26.47 1.95 24.37
C CYS A 292 -26.88 0.47 24.41
N TRP A 293 -28.17 0.16 24.61
CA TRP A 293 -28.73 -1.19 24.59
C TRP A 293 -29.97 -1.28 23.68
N ASN A 294 -30.15 -2.41 23.00
CA ASN A 294 -31.34 -2.78 22.24
C ASN A 294 -31.97 -4.00 22.90
N MET A 295 -33.31 -4.08 22.91
CA MET A 295 -34.03 -5.30 23.27
C MET A 295 -33.55 -6.45 22.37
N ARG A 296 -33.24 -7.61 22.96
CA ARG A 296 -32.77 -8.78 22.20
C ARG A 296 -33.90 -9.36 21.34
N ASP A 297 -35.10 -9.35 21.90
CA ASP A 297 -36.36 -9.65 21.24
C ASP A 297 -37.42 -8.71 21.82
N TYR A 298 -38.22 -8.06 20.96
CA TYR A 298 -39.32 -7.20 21.40
C TYR A 298 -40.56 -8.01 21.80
N THR A 299 -40.65 -9.27 21.36
CA THR A 299 -41.76 -10.18 21.68
C THR A 299 -41.49 -11.01 22.93
N HIS A 300 -40.22 -11.16 23.33
CA HIS A 300 -39.76 -11.95 24.48
C HIS A 300 -38.79 -11.11 25.33
N PRO A 301 -39.31 -10.19 26.16
CA PRO A 301 -38.51 -9.28 26.98
C PRO A 301 -37.50 -9.96 27.91
N GLU A 302 -37.80 -11.19 28.35
CA GLU A 302 -36.97 -12.05 29.19
C GLU A 302 -35.66 -12.48 28.51
N ALA A 303 -35.57 -12.39 27.18
CA ALA A 303 -34.32 -12.61 26.46
C ALA A 303 -33.26 -11.52 26.76
N GLY A 304 -33.66 -10.46 27.45
CA GLY A 304 -32.83 -9.39 27.95
C GLY A 304 -32.47 -8.36 26.88
N VAL A 305 -31.45 -7.56 27.19
CA VAL A 305 -30.95 -6.50 26.30
C VAL A 305 -29.56 -6.83 25.80
N VAL A 306 -29.24 -6.39 24.58
CA VAL A 306 -27.91 -6.50 23.98
C VAL A 306 -27.38 -5.11 23.69
N ALA A 307 -26.10 -4.89 23.94
CA ALA A 307 -25.50 -3.58 23.69
C ALA A 307 -25.74 -3.16 22.24
N ARG A 308 -26.39 -2.01 22.04
CA ARG A 308 -26.66 -1.44 20.73
C ARG A 308 -25.32 -1.26 20.03
N PRO A 309 -25.11 -1.89 18.85
CA PRO A 309 -23.85 -1.76 18.16
C PRO A 309 -23.57 -0.29 17.87
N SER A 310 -22.35 0.15 18.19
CA SER A 310 -21.90 1.51 17.93
C SER A 310 -22.29 1.93 16.50
N ARG A 311 -22.89 3.12 16.35
CA ARG A 311 -23.23 3.71 15.04
C ARG A 311 -22.01 3.90 14.12
N LEU A 312 -20.80 3.74 14.67
CA LEU A 312 -19.53 3.78 13.96
C LEU A 312 -19.11 2.42 13.40
N ARG A 313 -19.68 1.28 13.84
CA ARG A 313 -19.39 -0.03 13.23
C ARG A 313 -19.70 -0.01 11.74
N ALA A 314 -18.90 -0.72 10.96
CA ALA A 314 -19.11 -0.76 9.51
C ALA A 314 -20.43 -1.47 9.20
N GLY A 315 -21.27 -0.87 8.36
CA GLY A 315 -22.49 -1.50 7.87
C GLY A 315 -22.20 -2.59 6.84
N ALA A 316 -23.22 -3.40 6.52
CA ALA A 316 -23.09 -4.55 5.63
C ALA A 316 -22.49 -4.20 4.26
N LYS A 317 -22.94 -3.09 3.64
CA LYS A 317 -22.44 -2.64 2.32
C LYS A 317 -20.92 -2.41 2.32
N THR A 318 -20.40 -1.69 3.33
CA THR A 318 -18.97 -1.41 3.43
C THR A 318 -18.15 -2.66 3.70
N ARG A 319 -18.65 -3.57 4.54
CA ARG A 319 -18.03 -4.87 4.79
C ARG A 319 -17.95 -5.68 3.50
N PHE A 320 -19.05 -5.74 2.76
CA PHE A 320 -19.14 -6.46 1.49
C PHE A 320 -18.11 -5.94 0.49
N VAL A 321 -18.06 -4.63 0.24
CA VAL A 321 -17.13 -4.04 -0.75
C VAL A 321 -15.67 -4.31 -0.40
N ILE A 322 -15.28 -4.13 0.86
CA ILE A 322 -13.89 -4.37 1.30
C ILE A 322 -13.55 -5.85 1.22
N LEU A 323 -14.45 -6.74 1.63
CA LEU A 323 -14.24 -8.19 1.51
C LEU A 323 -14.18 -8.63 0.05
N LEU A 324 -15.06 -8.10 -0.81
CA LEU A 324 -15.08 -8.41 -2.24
C LEU A 324 -13.75 -8.08 -2.92
N PHE A 325 -13.17 -6.91 -2.60
CA PHE A 325 -11.82 -6.56 -3.07
C PHE A 325 -10.80 -7.64 -2.72
N PHE A 326 -10.72 -8.05 -1.45
CA PHE A 326 -9.76 -9.08 -1.04
C PHE A 326 -10.05 -10.47 -1.64
N MET A 327 -11.32 -10.80 -1.91
CA MET A 327 -11.70 -12.11 -2.44
C MET A 327 -11.49 -12.26 -3.95
N VAL A 328 -11.55 -11.16 -4.70
CA VAL A 328 -11.64 -11.21 -6.16
C VAL A 328 -10.50 -10.44 -6.86
N CYS A 329 -9.97 -9.37 -6.26
CA CYS A 329 -8.91 -8.59 -6.91
C CYS A 329 -7.62 -9.42 -7.04
N PRO A 330 -7.06 -9.59 -8.26
CA PRO A 330 -5.84 -10.37 -8.50
C PRO A 330 -4.67 -9.94 -7.61
N LEU A 331 -4.54 -8.63 -7.33
CA LEU A 331 -3.53 -8.09 -6.42
C LEU A 331 -3.56 -8.77 -5.05
N ALA A 332 -4.75 -8.92 -4.47
CA ALA A 332 -4.92 -9.51 -3.15
C ALA A 332 -4.82 -11.03 -3.20
N VAL A 333 -5.50 -11.65 -4.17
CA VAL A 333 -5.63 -13.11 -4.29
C VAL A 333 -4.26 -13.75 -4.56
N PHE A 334 -3.53 -13.29 -5.57
CA PHE A 334 -2.24 -13.89 -5.94
C PHE A 334 -1.14 -13.60 -4.92
N ALA A 335 -1.20 -12.45 -4.24
CA ALA A 335 -0.28 -12.13 -3.15
C ALA A 335 -0.35 -13.14 -1.99
N THR A 336 -1.49 -13.80 -1.76
CA THR A 336 -1.66 -14.72 -0.62
C THR A 336 -0.71 -15.91 -0.63
N ILE A 337 -0.28 -16.37 -1.80
CA ILE A 337 0.66 -17.50 -1.97
C ILE A 337 1.99 -17.08 -2.58
N SER A 338 2.18 -15.76 -2.79
CA SER A 338 3.39 -15.22 -3.43
C SER A 338 4.56 -15.17 -2.44
N LEU A 339 5.59 -15.97 -2.71
CA LEU A 339 6.83 -16.05 -1.93
C LEU A 339 7.84 -15.01 -2.42
N THR A 340 7.52 -13.74 -2.17
CA THR A 340 8.45 -12.64 -2.37
C THR A 340 8.41 -11.70 -1.17
N LYS A 341 9.43 -10.84 -1.05
CA LYS A 341 9.55 -9.87 0.05
C LYS A 341 8.37 -8.91 0.17
N SER A 342 7.79 -8.50 -0.96
CA SER A 342 6.78 -7.43 -1.00
C SER A 342 5.39 -7.87 -0.49
N PRO A 343 4.82 -9.02 -0.86
CA PRO A 343 3.57 -9.54 -0.28
C PRO A 343 3.66 -9.76 1.24
N LEU A 344 4.77 -10.34 1.74
CA LEU A 344 4.96 -10.55 3.17
C LEU A 344 4.97 -9.20 3.92
N PHE A 345 5.73 -8.22 3.39
CA PHE A 345 5.70 -6.85 3.90
C PHE A 345 4.30 -6.23 3.84
N ALA A 346 3.57 -6.41 2.74
CA ALA A 346 2.25 -5.81 2.53
C ALA A 346 1.21 -6.33 3.52
N PHE A 347 1.13 -7.64 3.77
CA PHE A 347 0.22 -8.20 4.77
C PHE A 347 0.61 -7.80 6.19
N ALA A 348 1.91 -7.81 6.50
CA ALA A 348 2.40 -7.31 7.78
C ALA A 348 2.05 -5.83 7.98
N PHE A 349 2.19 -5.01 6.93
CA PHE A 349 1.81 -3.61 6.92
C PHE A 349 0.29 -3.42 7.11
N VAL A 350 -0.57 -4.23 6.49
CA VAL A 350 -2.02 -4.22 6.73
C VAL A 350 -2.31 -4.45 8.20
N TRP A 351 -1.69 -5.46 8.81
CA TRP A 351 -1.86 -5.77 10.23
C TRP A 351 -1.38 -4.63 11.13
N TRP A 352 -0.19 -4.10 10.87
CA TRP A 352 0.41 -2.96 11.54
C TRP A 352 -0.48 -1.70 11.43
N PHE A 353 -0.99 -1.40 10.24
CA PHE A 353 -1.92 -0.31 9.95
C PHE A 353 -3.24 -0.46 10.72
N GLY A 354 -3.75 -1.69 10.84
CA GLY A 354 -4.89 -2.01 11.68
C GLY A 354 -4.67 -1.65 13.14
N VAL A 355 -3.49 -1.95 13.70
CA VAL A 355 -3.14 -1.58 15.08
C VAL A 355 -3.00 -0.06 15.23
N TRP A 356 -2.46 0.64 14.22
CA TRP A 356 -2.43 2.10 14.20
C TRP A 356 -3.81 2.73 14.24
N TYR A 357 -4.77 2.15 13.54
CA TYR A 357 -6.15 2.62 13.61
C TYR A 357 -6.76 2.46 15.03
N GLU A 358 -6.43 1.39 15.74
CA GLU A 358 -6.80 1.21 17.16
C GLU A 358 -6.12 2.28 18.05
N LEU A 359 -4.84 2.55 17.83
CA LEU A 359 -4.09 3.61 18.52
C LEU A 359 -4.73 4.99 18.31
N HIS A 360 -5.01 5.33 17.05
CA HIS A 360 -5.71 6.55 16.66
C HIS A 360 -7.06 6.66 17.39
N MET A 361 -7.91 5.64 17.28
CA MET A 361 -9.27 5.66 17.83
C MET A 361 -9.34 5.64 19.37
N THR A 362 -8.29 5.15 20.04
CA THR A 362 -8.17 5.16 21.51
C THR A 362 -7.47 6.41 22.04
N HIS A 363 -6.80 7.18 21.19
CA HIS A 363 -6.23 8.47 21.53
C HIS A 363 -7.30 9.58 21.53
N ILE A 364 -8.35 9.45 20.70
CA ILE A 364 -9.48 10.39 20.70
C ILE A 364 -10.15 10.39 22.09
N LYS A 365 -10.40 11.59 22.66
CA LYS A 365 -11.32 11.86 23.78
C LYS A 365 -12.79 11.43 23.53
N ALA A 366 -13.01 10.45 22.65
CA ALA A 366 -14.32 9.92 22.23
C ALA A 366 -14.74 8.69 23.03
N LEU A 367 -13.96 8.29 24.04
CA LEU A 367 -14.52 7.65 25.22
C LEU A 367 -14.71 8.74 26.28
N PRO A 368 -15.83 8.75 27.03
CA PRO A 368 -15.90 9.51 28.26
C PRO A 368 -14.83 8.92 29.19
N THR A 369 -13.64 9.52 29.17
CA THR A 369 -12.58 9.15 30.09
C THR A 369 -13.02 9.62 31.46
N ILE A 370 -13.42 8.68 32.31
CA ILE A 370 -13.32 8.90 33.75
C ILE A 370 -11.85 9.29 33.99
N ASN A 371 -11.62 10.55 34.38
CA ASN A 371 -10.33 11.13 34.77
C ASN A 371 -9.28 11.44 33.69
N SER A 372 -9.64 11.74 32.44
CA SER A 372 -8.74 12.39 31.45
C SER A 372 -7.42 11.65 31.10
N LYS A 373 -7.25 10.39 31.53
CA LYS A 373 -6.09 9.55 31.23
C LYS A 373 -6.30 8.78 29.92
N PRO A 374 -5.28 8.69 29.02
CA PRO A 374 -5.40 7.92 27.79
C PRO A 374 -5.59 6.44 28.10
N THR A 375 -6.49 5.76 27.38
CA THR A 375 -6.74 4.33 27.56
C THR A 375 -5.47 3.55 27.24
N ARG A 376 -4.98 2.69 28.13
CA ARG A 376 -3.84 1.81 27.82
C ARG A 376 -4.23 0.81 26.73
N LEU A 377 -3.31 0.51 25.81
CA LEU A 377 -3.52 -0.54 24.81
C LEU A 377 -3.62 -1.90 25.47
N ARG A 378 -4.41 -2.78 24.86
CA ARG A 378 -4.49 -4.18 25.27
C ARG A 378 -3.14 -4.85 25.00
N LYS A 379 -2.71 -5.76 25.89
CA LYS A 379 -1.47 -6.53 25.72
C LYS A 379 -1.38 -7.20 24.34
N ARG A 380 -2.50 -7.75 23.84
CA ARG A 380 -2.59 -8.35 22.50
C ARG A 380 -2.30 -7.37 21.36
N SER A 381 -2.68 -6.09 21.51
CA SER A 381 -2.44 -5.06 20.49
C SER A 381 -0.98 -4.59 20.51
N ILE A 382 -0.34 -4.55 21.69
CA ILE A 382 1.10 -4.28 21.82
C ILE A 382 1.90 -5.41 21.17
N MET A 383 1.57 -6.67 21.49
CA MET A 383 2.20 -7.84 20.88
C MET A 383 2.00 -7.86 19.36
N ALA A 384 0.80 -7.52 18.88
CA ALA A 384 0.54 -7.37 17.45
C ALA A 384 1.42 -6.31 16.79
N LEU A 385 1.63 -5.16 17.45
CA LEU A 385 2.48 -4.10 16.91
C LEU A 385 3.96 -4.53 16.86
N ILE A 386 4.45 -5.20 17.91
CA ILE A 386 5.81 -5.75 17.95
C ILE A 386 6.02 -6.76 16.82
N ILE A 387 5.16 -7.78 16.74
CA ILE A 387 5.32 -8.87 15.76
C ILE A 387 5.19 -8.33 14.34
N SER A 388 4.18 -7.50 14.05
CA SER A 388 4.05 -6.91 12.71
C SER A 388 5.25 -6.04 12.34
N SER A 389 5.83 -5.29 13.29
CA SER A 389 7.06 -4.51 13.05
C SER A 389 8.27 -5.42 12.79
N CYS A 390 8.42 -6.52 13.54
CA CYS A 390 9.47 -7.51 13.27
C CYS A 390 9.33 -8.11 11.87
N VAL A 391 8.12 -8.54 11.48
CA VAL A 391 7.87 -9.12 10.16
C VAL A 391 8.18 -8.11 9.06
N MET A 392 7.76 -6.85 9.22
CA MET A 392 8.09 -5.79 8.25
C MET A 392 9.62 -5.61 8.09
N LEU A 393 10.37 -5.59 9.21
CA LEU A 393 11.83 -5.41 9.21
C LEU A 393 12.58 -6.56 8.53
N ILE A 394 12.13 -7.81 8.71
CA ILE A 394 12.73 -8.97 8.02
C ILE A 394 12.25 -9.13 6.57
N SER A 395 11.20 -8.41 6.17
CA SER A 395 10.67 -8.48 4.80
C SER A 395 11.35 -7.47 3.89
N ALA A 396 11.37 -6.20 4.28
CA ALA A 396 11.83 -5.12 3.42
C ALA A 396 12.88 -4.25 4.12
N LYS A 397 14.01 -4.03 3.47
CA LYS A 397 15.10 -3.19 3.99
C LYS A 397 14.64 -1.77 4.31
N TYR A 398 13.74 -1.19 3.52
CA TYR A 398 13.25 0.16 3.77
C TYR A 398 12.23 0.27 4.93
N ALA A 399 11.81 -0.87 5.53
CA ALA A 399 10.82 -0.87 6.60
C ALA A 399 11.28 -0.09 7.84
N TRP A 400 12.58 -0.07 8.14
CA TRP A 400 13.10 0.67 9.28
C TRP A 400 12.96 2.19 9.10
N TYR A 401 13.08 2.72 7.87
CA TYR A 401 12.80 4.14 7.59
C TYR A 401 11.33 4.47 7.90
N ILE A 402 10.41 3.60 7.50
CA ILE A 402 8.97 3.77 7.77
C ILE A 402 8.71 3.74 9.26
N ILE A 403 9.28 2.76 9.98
CA ILE A 403 9.08 2.61 11.41
C ILE A 403 9.68 3.79 12.18
N LEU A 404 10.89 4.24 11.84
CA LEU A 404 11.56 5.37 12.49
C LEU A 404 10.83 6.69 12.25
N PHE A 405 10.43 6.96 11.00
CA PHE A 405 9.64 8.14 10.66
C PHE A 405 8.30 8.14 11.41
N THR A 406 7.62 6.99 11.44
CA THR A 406 6.35 6.86 12.18
C THR A 406 6.56 7.00 13.69
N LEU A 407 7.67 6.47 14.24
CA LEU A 407 8.02 6.62 15.64
C LEU A 407 8.17 8.09 16.02
N ILE A 408 8.87 8.89 15.21
CA ILE A 408 9.01 10.34 15.43
C ILE A 408 7.64 11.02 15.44
N LEU A 409 6.79 10.74 14.44
CA LEU A 409 5.43 11.29 14.38
C LEU A 409 4.58 10.89 15.59
N ALA A 410 4.68 9.64 16.02
CA ALA A 410 3.97 9.11 17.16
C ALA A 410 4.43 9.74 18.49
N LEU A 411 5.74 9.96 18.65
CA LEU A 411 6.29 10.65 19.80
C LEU A 411 5.88 12.13 19.83
N ILE A 412 5.74 12.79 18.68
CA ILE A 412 5.25 14.17 18.61
C ILE A 412 3.75 14.24 18.97
N ASN A 413 2.93 13.35 18.41
CA ASN A 413 1.46 13.42 18.48
C ASN A 413 0.86 12.75 19.74
N ASP A 414 1.49 11.70 20.28
CA ASP A 414 1.01 10.89 21.41
C ASP A 414 2.13 10.64 22.44
N ARG A 415 2.72 11.73 22.94
CA ARG A 415 3.80 11.72 23.96
C ARG A 415 3.49 10.85 25.18
N LYS A 416 2.21 10.71 25.55
CA LYS A 416 1.79 9.96 26.75
C LYS A 416 2.02 8.46 26.63
N ARG A 417 2.09 7.92 25.41
CA ARG A 417 2.34 6.49 25.14
C ARG A 417 3.76 6.19 24.64
N TRP A 418 4.73 7.09 24.87
CA TRP A 418 6.12 6.93 24.41
C TRP A 418 6.73 5.54 24.68
N LYS A 419 6.51 4.98 25.88
CA LYS A 419 7.00 3.63 26.23
C LYS A 419 6.47 2.54 25.28
N THR A 420 5.20 2.64 24.89
CA THR A 420 4.62 1.72 23.90
C THR A 420 5.35 1.83 22.58
N TYR A 421 5.61 3.05 22.10
CA TYR A 421 6.28 3.26 20.83
C TYR A 421 7.74 2.80 20.86
N LEU A 422 8.48 3.07 21.94
CA LEU A 422 9.85 2.57 22.06
C LEU A 422 9.92 1.03 22.10
N VAL A 423 9.08 0.39 22.91
CA VAL A 423 9.08 -1.07 23.02
C VAL A 423 8.57 -1.74 21.74
N ALA A 424 7.56 -1.16 21.09
CA ALA A 424 6.92 -1.80 19.94
C ALA A 424 7.55 -1.48 18.58
N LEU A 425 8.28 -0.36 18.46
CA LEU A 425 8.87 0.11 17.20
C LEU A 425 10.40 0.17 17.28
N LEU A 426 10.94 0.86 18.29
CA LEU A 426 12.39 1.09 18.38
C LEU A 426 13.15 -0.19 18.74
N LEU A 427 12.70 -0.93 19.75
CA LEU A 427 13.37 -2.15 20.20
C LEU A 427 13.50 -3.21 19.09
N PRO A 428 12.42 -3.58 18.35
CA PRO A 428 12.54 -4.45 17.18
C PRO A 428 13.52 -3.93 16.12
N THR A 429 13.50 -2.61 15.87
CA THR A 429 14.39 -1.99 14.88
C THR A 429 15.85 -2.13 15.28
N ILE A 430 16.19 -1.83 16.54
CA ILE A 430 17.56 -1.99 17.05
C ILE A 430 18.00 -3.46 17.00
N LEU A 431 17.15 -4.39 17.45
CA LEU A 431 17.51 -5.80 17.50
C LEU A 431 17.72 -6.41 16.11
N ILE A 432 16.84 -6.11 15.16
CA ILE A 432 16.88 -6.71 13.82
C ILE A 432 17.85 -5.95 12.92
N HIS A 433 17.65 -4.65 12.72
CA HIS A 433 18.50 -3.87 11.82
C HIS A 433 19.90 -3.71 12.41
N GLY A 434 20.01 -3.37 13.70
CA GLY A 434 21.31 -3.29 14.37
C GLY A 434 22.02 -4.65 14.44
N GLY A 435 21.28 -5.75 14.59
CA GLY A 435 21.83 -7.11 14.52
C GLY A 435 22.41 -7.44 13.14
N ILE A 436 21.71 -7.11 12.05
CA ILE A 436 22.21 -7.32 10.68
C ILE A 436 23.46 -6.47 10.41
N VAL A 437 23.46 -5.19 10.83
CA VAL A 437 24.65 -4.32 10.73
C VAL A 437 25.82 -4.89 11.51
N PHE A 438 25.58 -5.38 12.73
CA PHE A 438 26.62 -6.03 13.53
C PHE A 438 27.19 -7.27 12.83
N LEU A 439 26.34 -8.15 12.29
CA LEU A 439 26.78 -9.35 11.54
C LEU A 439 27.57 -9.00 10.27
N THR A 440 27.23 -7.89 9.63
CA THR A 440 27.95 -7.41 8.44
C THR A 440 29.35 -6.92 8.85
N ASN A 441 29.43 -6.12 9.91
CA ASN A 441 30.70 -5.56 10.40
C ASN A 441 31.65 -6.62 10.98
N THR A 442 31.13 -7.74 11.48
CA THR A 442 31.97 -8.87 11.93
C THR A 442 32.42 -9.78 10.79
N GLY A 443 31.98 -9.52 9.55
CA GLY A 443 32.25 -10.37 8.39
C GLY A 443 31.50 -11.71 8.40
N ALA A 444 30.50 -11.88 9.27
CA ALA A 444 29.68 -13.09 9.32
C ALA A 444 28.74 -13.20 8.09
N ILE A 445 28.29 -12.05 7.58
CA ILE A 445 27.49 -11.93 6.37
C ILE A 445 28.03 -10.80 5.50
N ILE A 446 27.81 -10.87 4.19
CA ILE A 446 28.15 -9.80 3.24
C ILE A 446 27.01 -8.78 3.21
N GLY A 447 27.33 -7.49 3.30
CA GLY A 447 26.34 -6.42 3.16
C GLY A 447 25.72 -6.38 1.75
N GLY A 448 24.51 -5.82 1.64
CA GLY A 448 23.93 -5.54 0.32
C GLY A 448 24.65 -4.40 -0.39
N ASP A 449 24.91 -4.54 -1.69
CA ASP A 449 25.66 -3.55 -2.47
C ASP A 449 24.95 -2.19 -2.49
N PRO A 450 25.62 -1.07 -2.13
CA PRO A 450 25.05 0.27 -2.18
C PRO A 450 24.45 0.64 -3.54
N ILE A 451 24.97 0.07 -4.64
CA ILE A 451 24.52 0.36 -5.99
C ILE A 451 23.05 -0.02 -6.23
N GLU A 452 22.52 -0.99 -5.47
CA GLU A 452 21.11 -1.42 -5.55
C GLU A 452 20.12 -0.31 -5.18
N SER A 453 20.57 0.69 -4.44
CA SER A 453 19.76 1.85 -4.04
C SER A 453 19.84 3.02 -5.02
N ARG A 454 20.63 2.90 -6.10
CA ARG A 454 20.97 4.00 -7.02
C ARG A 454 20.19 3.96 -8.34
N GLY A 455 19.01 3.32 -8.36
CA GLY A 455 18.19 3.11 -9.57
C GLY A 455 18.04 4.37 -10.44
N ILE A 456 17.61 5.48 -9.83
CA ILE A 456 17.45 6.78 -10.50
C ILE A 456 18.75 7.29 -11.11
N GLN A 457 19.84 7.28 -10.34
CA GLN A 457 21.13 7.75 -10.86
C GLN A 457 21.58 6.92 -12.06
N LEU A 458 21.42 5.60 -11.98
CA LEU A 458 21.82 4.69 -13.04
C LEU A 458 20.95 4.83 -14.27
N GLN A 459 19.63 4.99 -14.12
CA GLN A 459 18.71 5.29 -15.21
C GLN A 459 19.08 6.59 -15.92
N GLN A 460 19.43 7.64 -15.16
CA GLN A 460 19.86 8.92 -15.72
C GLN A 460 21.17 8.79 -16.52
N ILE A 461 22.19 8.16 -15.95
CA ILE A 461 23.48 7.94 -16.62
C ILE A 461 23.27 7.09 -17.89
N ALA A 462 22.56 5.98 -17.77
CA ALA A 462 22.31 5.06 -18.89
C ALA A 462 21.52 5.72 -20.03
N ARG A 463 20.50 6.53 -19.71
CA ARG A 463 19.71 7.26 -20.72
C ARG A 463 20.57 8.29 -21.44
N VAL A 464 21.42 9.03 -20.73
CA VAL A 464 22.35 9.99 -21.34
C VAL A 464 23.37 9.26 -22.21
N ALA A 465 23.96 8.16 -21.74
CA ALA A 465 24.89 7.35 -22.52
C ALA A 465 24.25 6.81 -23.81
N LYS A 466 22.95 6.48 -23.78
CA LYS A 466 22.21 6.01 -24.97
C LYS A 466 21.90 7.10 -25.98
N TYR A 467 21.39 8.24 -25.54
CA TYR A 467 20.83 9.27 -26.45
C TYR A 467 21.77 10.45 -26.70
N ASN A 468 22.72 10.72 -25.80
CA ASN A 468 23.73 11.77 -25.95
C ASN A 468 25.08 11.38 -25.34
N PRO A 469 25.75 10.32 -25.84
CA PRO A 469 27.04 9.87 -25.29
C PRO A 469 28.12 10.95 -25.34
N LYS A 470 28.12 11.79 -26.39
CA LYS A 470 29.07 12.91 -26.54
C LYS A 470 28.81 14.07 -25.57
N GLY A 471 27.63 14.11 -24.96
CA GLY A 471 27.27 15.10 -23.95
C GLY A 471 27.70 14.73 -22.53
N ILE A 472 28.32 13.56 -22.33
CA ILE A 472 28.92 13.17 -21.05
C ILE A 472 30.26 13.94 -20.90
N PRO A 473 30.44 14.75 -19.83
CA PRO A 473 31.71 15.42 -19.57
C PRO A 473 32.86 14.42 -19.46
N ALA A 474 34.04 14.79 -19.98
CA ALA A 474 35.22 13.90 -19.96
C ALA A 474 35.65 13.51 -18.54
N ASP A 475 35.58 14.47 -17.61
CA ASP A 475 35.87 14.27 -16.19
C ASP A 475 34.90 13.26 -15.55
N ALA A 476 33.58 13.41 -15.77
CA ALA A 476 32.59 12.43 -15.35
C ALA A 476 32.81 11.03 -15.97
N ALA A 477 33.20 10.96 -17.25
CA ALA A 477 33.49 9.69 -17.91
C ALA A 477 34.72 8.99 -17.30
N GLU A 478 35.77 9.74 -16.98
CA GLU A 478 36.97 9.23 -16.30
C GLU A 478 36.65 8.72 -14.89
N LYS A 479 35.86 9.48 -14.11
CA LYS A 479 35.39 9.08 -12.77
C LYS A 479 34.53 7.81 -12.80
N LEU A 480 33.73 7.60 -13.85
CA LEU A 480 32.87 6.43 -13.98
C LEU A 480 33.54 5.23 -14.62
N GLU A 481 34.65 5.41 -15.35
CA GLU A 481 35.39 4.33 -16.02
C GLU A 481 35.66 3.14 -15.09
N PRO A 482 36.22 3.28 -13.87
CA PRO A 482 36.49 2.13 -13.01
C PRO A 482 35.22 1.44 -12.47
N ILE A 483 34.07 2.12 -12.50
CA ILE A 483 32.81 1.66 -11.94
C ILE A 483 31.93 0.99 -13.00
N PHE A 484 31.82 1.60 -14.19
CA PHE A 484 30.86 1.23 -15.23
C PHE A 484 31.47 1.18 -16.63
N ASN A 485 31.00 0.22 -17.42
CA ASN A 485 31.10 0.28 -18.87
C ASN A 485 29.88 1.05 -19.43
N LEU A 486 30.10 2.31 -19.79
CA LEU A 486 29.03 3.22 -20.25
C LEU A 486 28.37 2.75 -21.56
N ASP A 487 29.12 2.12 -22.47
CA ASP A 487 28.57 1.60 -23.72
C ASP A 487 27.61 0.44 -23.45
N GLN A 488 28.03 -0.52 -22.61
CA GLN A 488 27.16 -1.63 -22.21
C GLN A 488 25.96 -1.15 -21.40
N MET A 489 26.14 -0.10 -20.60
CA MET A 489 25.05 0.55 -19.86
C MET A 489 24.02 1.18 -20.80
N ALA A 490 24.47 1.88 -21.84
CA ALA A 490 23.62 2.46 -22.88
C ALA A 490 22.82 1.38 -23.63
N GLU A 491 23.47 0.27 -23.96
CA GLU A 491 22.83 -0.86 -24.64
C GLU A 491 21.83 -1.61 -23.75
N ALA A 492 22.11 -1.73 -22.45
CA ALA A 492 21.24 -2.38 -21.47
C ALA A 492 20.07 -1.49 -21.01
N TYR A 493 20.08 -0.20 -21.35
CA TYR A 493 19.05 0.75 -20.92
C TYR A 493 17.63 0.32 -21.32
N SER A 494 16.79 0.13 -20.29
CA SER A 494 15.34 -0.02 -20.39
C SER A 494 14.67 1.08 -19.58
N TRP A 495 13.69 1.77 -20.18
CA TRP A 495 13.03 2.90 -19.53
C TRP A 495 12.14 2.51 -18.36
N GLN A 496 11.67 1.25 -18.29
CA GLN A 496 10.82 0.73 -17.21
C GLN A 496 11.61 0.08 -16.09
N ASP A 497 12.89 -0.27 -16.31
CA ASP A 497 13.60 -1.19 -15.43
C ASP A 497 15.09 -0.87 -15.37
N ALA A 498 15.58 -0.56 -14.16
CA ALA A 498 16.98 -0.31 -13.85
C ALA A 498 17.78 -1.59 -13.59
N ASP A 499 17.13 -2.74 -13.38
CA ASP A 499 17.84 -4.01 -13.14
C ASP A 499 18.82 -4.37 -14.28
N PRO A 500 18.50 -4.19 -15.57
CA PRO A 500 19.44 -4.43 -16.67
C PRO A 500 20.74 -3.60 -16.59
N VAL A 501 20.65 -2.33 -16.17
CA VAL A 501 21.82 -1.43 -16.07
C VAL A 501 22.56 -1.58 -14.75
N LYS A 502 21.90 -2.15 -13.73
CA LYS A 502 22.50 -2.58 -12.46
C LYS A 502 23.21 -3.93 -12.57
N SER A 503 22.80 -4.76 -13.53
CA SER A 503 23.26 -6.13 -13.66
C SER A 503 24.73 -6.19 -14.07
N SER A 504 25.48 -7.02 -13.35
CA SER A 504 26.48 -7.85 -14.01
C SER A 504 25.80 -9.12 -14.49
N GLY A 505 25.99 -9.47 -15.75
CA GLY A 505 25.25 -10.54 -16.39
C GLY A 505 25.65 -11.97 -16.01
N ILE A 506 24.67 -12.89 -16.01
CA ILE A 506 24.89 -14.33 -16.24
C ILE A 506 25.01 -14.55 -17.75
N GLN A 507 26.13 -15.13 -18.21
CA GLN A 507 26.50 -15.76 -19.51
C GLN A 507 25.82 -15.37 -20.86
N SER A 508 25.05 -14.29 -20.89
CA SER A 508 24.37 -13.70 -22.07
C SER A 508 23.99 -12.22 -21.85
N LYS A 509 24.04 -11.74 -20.60
CA LYS A 509 23.76 -10.34 -20.24
C LYS A 509 25.06 -9.51 -20.29
N LYS A 510 24.95 -8.30 -20.84
CA LYS A 510 26.03 -7.29 -20.88
C LYS A 510 26.37 -6.88 -19.43
N VAL A 511 27.65 -6.72 -19.12
CA VAL A 511 28.18 -6.37 -17.79
C VAL A 511 28.44 -4.87 -17.75
N SER A 512 27.42 -4.09 -17.36
CA SER A 512 27.57 -2.65 -17.18
C SER A 512 28.37 -2.31 -15.94
N TYR A 513 28.04 -2.91 -14.78
CA TYR A 513 28.71 -2.67 -13.51
C TYR A 513 29.98 -3.53 -13.37
N LYS A 514 31.13 -2.91 -13.10
CA LYS A 514 32.44 -3.59 -12.96
C LYS A 514 32.67 -4.15 -11.55
N TRP A 515 31.68 -4.84 -10.98
CA TRP A 515 31.67 -5.41 -9.61
C TRP A 515 32.92 -6.20 -9.18
N ARG A 516 33.67 -6.81 -10.12
CA ARG A 516 34.90 -7.55 -9.82
C ARG A 516 36.12 -6.68 -9.54
N THR A 517 36.17 -5.51 -10.15
CA THR A 517 37.35 -4.64 -10.18
C THR A 517 37.13 -3.30 -9.49
N VAL A 518 35.87 -2.87 -9.35
CA VAL A 518 35.52 -1.64 -8.64
C VAL A 518 35.99 -1.70 -7.19
N THR A 519 36.46 -0.57 -6.68
CA THR A 519 36.93 -0.41 -5.30
C THR A 519 36.03 0.56 -4.51
N GLU A 520 36.20 0.57 -3.18
CA GLU A 520 35.51 1.53 -2.32
C GLU A 520 35.89 2.99 -2.65
N ASP A 521 37.15 3.23 -3.04
CA ASP A 521 37.64 4.55 -3.39
C ASP A 521 37.02 5.07 -4.70
N ASP A 522 36.85 4.21 -5.71
CA ASP A 522 36.19 4.58 -6.96
C ASP A 522 34.75 5.08 -6.71
N MET A 523 34.03 4.41 -5.81
CA MET A 523 32.64 4.72 -5.47
C MET A 523 32.46 6.10 -4.81
N LYS A 524 33.51 6.71 -4.26
CA LYS A 524 33.45 8.08 -3.69
C LYS A 524 33.12 9.13 -4.75
N ASN A 525 33.59 8.92 -5.97
CA ASN A 525 33.41 9.86 -7.09
C ASN A 525 32.06 9.68 -7.83
N PHE A 526 31.31 8.62 -7.55
CA PHE A 526 30.08 8.28 -8.27
C PHE A 526 29.03 9.40 -8.26
N ASN A 527 28.75 10.00 -7.10
CA ASN A 527 27.70 11.03 -6.99
C ASN A 527 28.11 12.33 -7.69
N GLU A 528 29.40 12.65 -7.71
CA GLU A 528 29.94 13.83 -8.39
C GLU A 528 29.81 13.66 -9.90
N ALA A 529 30.28 12.54 -10.44
CA ALA A 529 30.17 12.23 -11.86
C ALA A 529 28.71 12.16 -12.34
N TRP A 530 27.83 11.57 -11.54
CA TRP A 530 26.38 11.58 -11.79
C TRP A 530 25.84 13.02 -11.90
N LEU A 531 26.19 13.89 -10.95
CA LEU A 531 25.71 15.26 -10.92
C LEU A 531 26.19 16.06 -12.14
N GLU A 532 27.45 15.89 -12.54
CA GLU A 532 28.01 16.50 -13.77
C GLU A 532 27.22 16.09 -15.01
N ILE A 533 26.91 14.79 -15.14
CA ILE A 533 26.11 14.27 -16.26
C ILE A 533 24.70 14.87 -16.27
N VAL A 534 24.04 14.94 -15.11
CA VAL A 534 22.69 15.52 -14.98
C VAL A 534 22.69 17.00 -15.32
N VAL A 535 23.67 17.76 -14.85
CA VAL A 535 23.79 19.20 -15.13
C VAL A 535 24.09 19.46 -16.60
N ALA A 536 24.92 18.62 -17.23
CA ALA A 536 25.20 18.72 -18.66
C ALA A 536 24.01 18.30 -19.55
N ASN A 537 23.14 17.40 -19.06
CA ASN A 537 22.04 16.80 -19.84
C ASN A 537 20.70 16.82 -19.09
N PRO A 538 20.20 18.01 -18.67
CA PRO A 538 19.08 18.10 -17.72
C PRO A 538 17.77 17.54 -18.27
N VAL A 539 17.48 17.73 -19.56
CA VAL A 539 16.23 17.22 -20.18
C VAL A 539 16.23 15.70 -20.22
N ILE A 540 17.32 15.07 -20.68
CA ILE A 540 17.45 13.61 -20.76
C ILE A 540 17.43 12.99 -19.35
N ALA A 541 18.07 13.63 -18.38
CA ALA A 541 18.07 13.18 -16.99
C ALA A 541 16.67 13.29 -16.35
N LEU A 542 15.91 14.36 -16.62
CA LEU A 542 14.52 14.47 -16.18
C LEU A 542 13.65 13.40 -16.84
N ASP A 543 13.86 13.14 -18.12
CA ASP A 543 13.16 12.09 -18.85
C ASP A 543 13.37 10.70 -18.24
N ALA A 544 14.61 10.35 -17.89
CA ALA A 544 14.92 9.10 -17.20
C ALA A 544 14.19 9.00 -15.85
N PHE A 545 14.24 10.07 -15.05
CA PHE A 545 13.58 10.13 -13.75
C PHE A 545 12.06 9.92 -13.86
N PHE A 546 11.41 10.62 -14.80
CA PHE A 546 9.96 10.48 -14.97
C PHE A 546 9.60 9.11 -15.52
N ALA A 547 10.33 8.59 -16.52
CA ALA A 547 10.09 7.28 -17.11
C ALA A 547 10.12 6.14 -16.06
N GLU A 548 10.97 6.26 -15.05
CA GLU A 548 11.11 5.26 -13.98
C GLU A 548 9.95 5.28 -12.97
N CYS A 549 9.22 6.39 -12.80
CA CYS A 549 8.24 6.51 -11.72
C CYS A 549 6.81 6.93 -12.11
N PHE A 550 6.56 7.43 -13.33
CA PHE A 550 5.25 7.99 -13.68
C PHE A 550 4.10 6.98 -13.60
N GLY A 551 4.38 5.71 -13.92
CA GLY A 551 3.36 4.66 -14.06
C GLY A 551 2.66 4.34 -12.74
N TYR A 552 3.36 4.53 -11.61
CA TYR A 552 2.78 4.41 -10.27
C TYR A 552 1.64 5.39 -10.00
N PHE A 553 1.62 6.53 -10.69
CA PHE A 553 0.65 7.62 -10.49
C PHE A 553 -0.21 7.87 -11.73
N ASN A 554 -0.06 7.07 -12.78
CA ASN A 554 -0.87 7.15 -13.98
C ASN A 554 -1.91 6.02 -13.98
N VAL A 555 -3.17 6.36 -13.73
CA VAL A 555 -4.29 5.39 -13.69
C VAL A 555 -4.53 4.68 -15.03
N THR A 556 -4.09 5.28 -16.12
CA THR A 556 -4.26 4.72 -17.47
C THR A 556 -3.10 3.82 -17.90
N ASP A 557 -2.02 3.80 -17.13
CA ASP A 557 -0.84 2.98 -17.43
C ASP A 557 -1.10 1.51 -17.08
N LEU A 558 -0.68 0.61 -17.97
CA LEU A 558 -0.68 -0.82 -17.69
C LEU A 558 0.54 -1.17 -16.84
N PRO A 559 0.39 -2.10 -15.87
CA PRO A 559 1.51 -2.52 -15.04
C PRO A 559 2.64 -3.09 -15.90
N TYR A 560 3.88 -2.65 -15.64
CA TYR A 560 5.07 -3.23 -16.27
C TYR A 560 5.18 -4.72 -15.90
N VAL A 561 5.01 -5.01 -14.61
CA VAL A 561 4.86 -6.37 -14.10
C VAL A 561 3.65 -6.43 -13.19
N SER A 562 2.65 -7.17 -13.63
CA SER A 562 1.42 -7.46 -12.91
C SER A 562 1.57 -8.67 -11.99
N MET A 563 0.66 -8.81 -11.01
CA MET A 563 0.73 -9.90 -10.03
C MET A 563 0.54 -11.31 -10.63
N ASP A 564 -0.07 -11.44 -11.82
CA ASP A 564 -0.17 -12.74 -12.52
C ASP A 564 1.19 -13.32 -12.93
N TYR A 565 2.22 -12.47 -13.09
CA TYR A 565 3.59 -12.92 -13.35
C TYR A 565 4.07 -13.95 -12.33
N TYR A 566 3.77 -13.78 -11.03
CA TYR A 566 4.20 -14.73 -10.00
C TYR A 566 3.45 -16.05 -10.05
N VAL A 567 2.26 -16.06 -10.63
CA VAL A 567 1.46 -17.26 -10.83
C VAL A 567 1.93 -18.01 -12.05
N ASN A 568 2.32 -17.30 -13.12
CA ASN A 568 2.65 -17.86 -14.41
C ASN A 568 3.94 -17.24 -14.99
N ASN A 569 5.08 -17.85 -14.67
CA ASN A 569 6.39 -17.54 -15.22
C ASN A 569 7.23 -18.83 -15.33
N ASP A 570 8.37 -18.75 -16.01
CA ASP A 570 9.25 -19.91 -16.24
C ASP A 570 9.72 -20.60 -14.94
N TYR A 571 9.91 -19.86 -13.84
CA TYR A 571 10.31 -20.47 -12.56
C TYR A 571 9.23 -21.41 -12.01
N VAL A 572 7.95 -21.07 -12.22
CA VAL A 572 6.80 -21.85 -11.76
C VAL A 572 6.37 -22.89 -12.79
N GLN A 573 6.55 -22.61 -14.09
CA GLN A 573 6.13 -23.51 -15.18
C GLN A 573 7.22 -24.50 -15.64
N SER A 574 8.49 -24.28 -15.30
CA SER A 574 9.57 -25.17 -15.73
C SER A 574 10.70 -25.33 -14.71
N GLY A 575 10.91 -24.36 -13.82
CA GLY A 575 12.06 -24.31 -12.91
C GLY A 575 11.97 -25.18 -11.65
N ASN A 576 11.06 -26.15 -11.59
CA ASN A 576 10.76 -26.96 -10.42
C ASN A 576 10.48 -28.43 -10.80
N VAL A 577 10.37 -29.32 -9.82
CA VAL A 577 10.29 -30.77 -10.07
C VAL A 577 8.89 -31.22 -10.45
N TRP A 578 7.85 -30.74 -9.76
CA TRP A 578 6.48 -31.20 -9.97
C TRP A 578 5.41 -30.11 -9.79
N ILE A 579 5.71 -28.94 -9.20
CA ILE A 579 4.72 -27.85 -9.06
C ILE A 579 4.13 -27.45 -10.43
N HIS A 580 4.94 -27.43 -11.49
CA HIS A 580 4.53 -27.10 -12.84
C HIS A 580 3.55 -28.13 -13.44
N LEU A 581 3.65 -29.41 -13.03
CA LEU A 581 2.75 -30.46 -13.50
C LEU A 581 1.37 -30.38 -12.85
N TYR A 582 1.27 -29.72 -11.69
CA TYR A 582 0.03 -29.61 -10.94
C TYR A 582 -0.86 -28.51 -11.52
N ASN A 583 -1.99 -28.89 -12.11
CA ASN A 583 -3.00 -27.96 -12.64
C ASN A 583 -2.41 -26.92 -13.62
N HIS A 584 -1.47 -27.33 -14.48
CA HIS A 584 -0.76 -26.46 -15.42
C HIS A 584 -1.71 -25.56 -16.24
N ASP A 585 -2.65 -26.17 -16.96
CA ASP A 585 -3.58 -25.44 -17.84
C ASP A 585 -4.54 -24.55 -17.04
N TRP A 586 -4.91 -24.97 -15.82
CA TRP A 586 -5.74 -24.17 -14.93
C TRP A 586 -4.99 -22.92 -14.44
N ARG A 587 -3.71 -23.05 -14.09
CA ARG A 587 -2.85 -21.92 -13.72
C ARG A 587 -2.73 -20.93 -14.88
N ASP A 588 -2.53 -21.42 -16.10
CA ASP A 588 -2.50 -20.59 -17.31
C ASP A 588 -3.82 -19.85 -17.52
N ALA A 589 -4.95 -20.54 -17.37
CA ALA A 589 -6.28 -19.95 -17.49
C ALA A 589 -6.53 -18.87 -16.42
N VAL A 590 -6.12 -19.09 -15.17
CA VAL A 590 -6.27 -18.12 -14.08
C VAL A 590 -5.42 -16.88 -14.30
N ALA A 591 -4.15 -17.04 -14.69
CA ALA A 591 -3.27 -15.92 -15.01
C ALA A 591 -3.76 -15.16 -16.25
N GLY A 592 -4.17 -15.88 -17.31
CA GLY A 592 -4.75 -15.32 -18.52
C GLY A 592 -6.05 -14.55 -18.26
N PHE A 593 -6.92 -15.06 -17.40
CA PHE A 593 -8.14 -14.34 -16.98
C PHE A 593 -7.81 -13.04 -16.25
N ALA A 594 -6.89 -13.07 -15.29
CA ALA A 594 -6.49 -11.87 -14.54
C ALA A 594 -5.87 -10.81 -15.46
N LYS A 595 -4.99 -11.22 -16.38
CA LYS A 595 -4.40 -10.36 -17.39
C LYS A 595 -5.45 -9.79 -18.34
N GLY A 596 -6.37 -10.63 -18.81
CA GLY A 596 -7.50 -10.23 -19.65
C GLY A 596 -8.40 -9.21 -18.98
N TRP A 597 -8.73 -9.40 -17.70
CA TRP A 597 -9.52 -8.45 -16.92
C TRP A 597 -8.79 -7.11 -16.73
N GLY A 598 -7.50 -7.13 -16.39
CA GLY A 598 -6.69 -5.92 -16.25
C GLY A 598 -6.63 -5.08 -17.54
N ASN A 599 -6.59 -5.74 -18.71
CA ASN A 599 -6.55 -5.05 -20.00
C ASN A 599 -7.87 -4.38 -20.42
N ILE A 600 -8.98 -4.60 -19.70
CA ILE A 600 -10.26 -3.96 -20.03
C ILE A 600 -10.19 -2.47 -19.65
N PRO A 601 -10.36 -1.52 -20.60
CA PRO A 601 -10.27 -0.10 -20.30
C PRO A 601 -11.26 0.31 -19.20
N VAL A 602 -10.80 1.10 -18.22
CA VAL A 602 -11.57 1.62 -17.07
C VAL A 602 -12.01 0.55 -16.06
N VAL A 603 -12.62 -0.55 -16.53
CA VAL A 603 -13.11 -1.64 -15.67
C VAL A 603 -11.95 -2.43 -15.08
N GLY A 604 -10.88 -2.65 -15.83
CA GLY A 604 -9.67 -3.33 -15.40
C GLY A 604 -8.83 -2.53 -14.40
N TRP A 605 -9.02 -1.21 -14.29
CA TRP A 605 -8.22 -0.39 -13.35
C TRP A 605 -8.32 -0.83 -11.89
N VAL A 606 -9.42 -1.47 -11.50
CA VAL A 606 -9.61 -2.03 -10.15
C VAL A 606 -8.70 -3.23 -9.86
N THR A 607 -8.03 -3.79 -10.87
CA THR A 607 -7.00 -4.81 -10.69
C THR A 607 -5.60 -4.22 -10.64
N HIS A 608 -5.43 -2.91 -10.87
CA HIS A 608 -4.11 -2.27 -10.92
C HIS A 608 -3.79 -1.47 -9.66
N GLY A 609 -2.54 -1.56 -9.21
CA GLY A 609 -2.09 -0.86 -8.01
C GLY A 609 -2.10 0.67 -8.15
N ASN A 610 -1.81 1.18 -9.35
CA ASN A 610 -1.69 2.62 -9.64
C ASN A 610 -3.02 3.38 -9.45
N LEU A 611 -4.16 2.72 -9.67
CA LEU A 611 -5.48 3.26 -9.31
C LEU A 611 -5.55 3.56 -7.81
N TYR A 612 -5.17 2.60 -6.96
CA TYR A 612 -5.25 2.75 -5.51
C TYR A 612 -4.26 3.78 -4.98
N VAL A 613 -3.07 3.86 -5.55
CA VAL A 613 -2.07 4.89 -5.24
C VAL A 613 -2.62 6.28 -5.56
N THR A 614 -3.19 6.45 -6.74
CA THR A 614 -3.79 7.71 -7.18
C THR A 614 -4.95 8.11 -6.26
N LEU A 615 -5.90 7.21 -6.02
CA LEU A 615 -7.04 7.49 -5.15
C LEU A 615 -6.59 7.80 -3.72
N MET A 616 -5.56 7.12 -3.20
CA MET A 616 -5.00 7.40 -1.89
C MET A 616 -4.39 8.80 -1.82
N LEU A 617 -3.66 9.26 -2.84
CA LEU A 617 -3.16 10.63 -2.92
C LEU A 617 -4.30 11.66 -2.92
N LEU A 618 -5.36 11.41 -3.68
CA LEU A 618 -6.52 12.32 -3.73
C LEU A 618 -7.28 12.38 -2.39
N VAL A 619 -7.40 11.25 -1.68
CA VAL A 619 -7.95 11.22 -0.32
C VAL A 619 -7.05 11.96 0.65
N GLY A 620 -5.73 11.78 0.57
CA GLY A 620 -4.74 12.52 1.36
C GLY A 620 -4.82 14.02 1.12
N ALA A 621 -4.91 14.46 -0.14
CA ALA A 621 -5.12 15.85 -0.52
C ALA A 621 -6.40 16.42 0.09
N ALA A 622 -7.51 15.67 0.04
CA ALA A 622 -8.76 16.09 0.67
C ALA A 622 -8.63 16.22 2.21
N GLU A 623 -7.95 15.29 2.87
CA GLU A 623 -7.67 15.35 4.32
C GLU A 623 -6.80 16.56 4.70
N VAL A 624 -5.85 16.96 3.84
CA VAL A 624 -5.04 18.19 4.00
C VAL A 624 -5.92 19.43 3.93
N VAL A 625 -6.82 19.54 2.95
CA VAL A 625 -7.77 20.65 2.84
C VAL A 625 -8.72 20.69 4.04
N LEU A 626 -9.18 19.53 4.51
CA LEU A 626 -10.02 19.40 5.70
C LEU A 626 -9.25 19.67 7.01
N ARG A 627 -7.93 19.88 6.95
CA ARG A 627 -7.03 20.13 8.08
C ARG A 627 -7.11 19.06 9.17
N ARG A 628 -7.31 17.82 8.76
CA ARG A 628 -7.35 16.66 9.66
C ARG A 628 -5.93 16.18 9.94
N TRP A 629 -5.06 17.09 10.41
CA TRP A 629 -3.62 16.84 10.65
C TRP A 629 -3.34 15.62 11.51
N ARG A 630 -4.25 15.31 12.44
CA ARG A 630 -4.17 14.11 13.26
C ARG A 630 -4.47 12.83 12.50
N SER A 631 -5.38 12.84 11.53
CA SER A 631 -5.66 11.68 10.68
C SER A 631 -4.47 11.48 9.73
N LEU A 632 -4.06 12.57 9.08
CA LEU A 632 -2.89 12.63 8.19
C LEU A 632 -1.62 12.10 8.83
N SER A 633 -1.32 12.43 10.10
CA SER A 633 -0.09 11.95 10.75
C SER A 633 0.04 10.42 10.76
N TRP A 634 -1.08 9.70 10.76
CA TRP A 634 -1.08 8.23 10.71
C TRP A 634 -1.14 7.67 9.28
N HIS A 635 -1.54 8.48 8.30
CA HIS A 635 -1.51 8.13 6.89
C HIS A 635 -0.17 8.48 6.22
N LEU A 636 0.65 9.35 6.82
CA LEU A 636 1.98 9.70 6.30
C LEU A 636 2.92 8.51 6.00
N PRO A 637 2.87 7.36 6.70
CA PRO A 637 3.61 6.17 6.28
C PRO A 637 3.25 5.69 4.87
N LEU A 638 2.02 5.92 4.40
CA LEU A 638 1.59 5.62 3.02
C LEU A 638 2.24 6.56 2.02
N LEU A 639 2.41 7.84 2.38
CA LEU A 639 3.12 8.81 1.54
C LEU A 639 4.61 8.49 1.45
N LEU A 640 5.22 8.05 2.57
CA LEU A 640 6.60 7.58 2.57
C LEU A 640 6.78 6.32 1.72
N LEU A 641 5.81 5.39 1.76
CA LEU A 641 5.79 4.23 0.85
C LEU A 641 5.75 4.66 -0.62
N MET A 642 4.95 5.67 -0.97
CA MET A 642 4.95 6.23 -2.33
C MET A 642 6.30 6.86 -2.70
N GLY A 643 6.99 7.48 -1.74
CA GLY A 643 8.38 7.95 -1.94
C GLY A 643 9.34 6.80 -2.23
N VAL A 644 9.24 5.68 -1.49
CA VAL A 644 10.04 4.47 -1.76
C VAL A 644 9.72 3.89 -3.14
N MET A 645 8.48 3.96 -3.60
CA MET A 645 8.09 3.52 -4.94
C MET A 645 8.73 4.37 -6.05
N ILE A 646 8.87 5.68 -5.86
CA ILE A 646 9.59 6.55 -6.82
C ILE A 646 11.05 6.13 -6.97
N THR A 647 11.67 5.63 -5.89
CA THR A 647 13.05 5.14 -5.89
C THR A 647 13.16 3.64 -6.22
N ALA A 648 12.05 2.98 -6.55
CA ALA A 648 12.06 1.56 -6.87
C ALA A 648 12.70 1.35 -8.26
N PRO A 649 13.42 0.25 -8.46
CA PRO A 649 14.19 0.04 -9.68
C PRO A 649 13.34 -0.23 -10.92
N ALA A 650 12.05 -0.50 -10.76
CA ALA A 650 11.14 -0.77 -11.86
C ALA A 650 9.94 0.15 -11.77
N ASN A 651 9.55 0.76 -12.88
CA ASN A 651 8.31 1.52 -12.99
C ASN A 651 7.09 0.59 -12.90
N ASN A 652 6.00 1.07 -12.30
CA ASN A 652 4.69 0.43 -12.30
C ASN A 652 4.68 -1.10 -12.02
N PHE A 653 5.54 -1.56 -11.11
CA PHE A 653 5.56 -2.96 -10.68
C PHE A 653 4.60 -3.13 -9.50
N GLU A 654 3.51 -3.87 -9.72
CA GLU A 654 2.36 -3.96 -8.80
C GLU A 654 2.71 -4.40 -7.38
N ARG A 655 3.74 -5.22 -7.20
CA ARG A 655 4.19 -5.70 -5.89
C ARG A 655 4.53 -4.56 -4.92
N HIS A 656 5.02 -3.42 -5.42
CA HIS A 656 5.39 -2.27 -4.60
C HIS A 656 4.17 -1.48 -4.12
N MET A 657 3.02 -1.63 -4.79
CA MET A 657 1.78 -0.92 -4.50
C MET A 657 0.84 -1.70 -3.57
N LEU A 658 1.09 -3.00 -3.35
CA LEU A 658 0.24 -3.87 -2.53
C LEU A 658 -0.12 -3.29 -1.16
N PRO A 659 0.82 -2.73 -0.36
CA PRO A 659 0.48 -2.18 0.95
C PRO A 659 -0.56 -1.04 0.86
N VAL A 660 -0.46 -0.20 -0.17
CA VAL A 660 -1.37 0.94 -0.41
C VAL A 660 -2.74 0.43 -0.86
N ALA A 661 -2.77 -0.50 -1.82
CA ALA A 661 -3.99 -1.10 -2.33
C ALA A 661 -4.79 -1.82 -1.21
N PHE A 662 -4.10 -2.62 -0.37
CA PHE A 662 -4.76 -3.41 0.66
C PHE A 662 -5.39 -2.56 1.77
N VAL A 663 -4.83 -1.39 2.09
CA VAL A 663 -5.39 -0.51 3.13
C VAL A 663 -6.39 0.51 2.60
N PHE A 664 -6.49 0.71 1.28
CA PHE A 664 -7.33 1.75 0.67
C PHE A 664 -8.80 1.71 1.14
N GLY A 665 -9.42 0.53 1.12
CA GLY A 665 -10.81 0.37 1.57
C GLY A 665 -11.00 0.74 3.05
N PHE A 666 -10.00 0.48 3.90
CA PHE A 666 -10.01 0.85 5.30
C PHE A 666 -9.83 2.35 5.53
N VAL A 667 -8.96 3.01 4.74
CA VAL A 667 -8.80 4.47 4.73
C VAL A 667 -10.10 5.15 4.31
N CYS A 668 -10.76 4.67 3.25
CA CYS A 668 -12.07 5.19 2.82
C CYS A 668 -13.12 5.08 3.93
N LEU A 669 -13.16 3.96 4.65
CA LEU A 669 -14.06 3.77 5.80
C LEU A 669 -13.73 4.74 6.95
N GLN A 670 -12.46 5.00 7.24
CA GLN A 670 -12.05 6.01 8.22
C GLN A 670 -12.47 7.42 7.79
N PHE A 671 -12.14 7.82 6.56
CA PHE A 671 -12.53 9.11 5.98
C PHE A 671 -14.04 9.34 6.09
N TRP A 672 -14.82 8.31 5.76
CA TRP A 672 -16.28 8.35 5.87
C TRP A 672 -16.76 8.55 7.32
N ARG A 673 -16.18 7.82 8.28
CA ARG A 673 -16.53 7.94 9.71
C ARG A 673 -16.26 9.33 10.26
N GLU A 674 -15.07 9.86 9.99
CA GLU A 674 -14.68 11.20 10.47
C GLU A 674 -15.56 12.29 9.84
N SER A 675 -15.86 12.17 8.55
CA SER A 675 -16.76 13.08 7.84
C SER A 675 -18.20 13.02 8.38
N ARG A 676 -18.69 11.84 8.75
CA ARG A 676 -20.01 11.69 9.37
C ARG A 676 -20.05 12.30 10.77
N ASN A 677 -19.00 12.14 11.56
CA ASN A 677 -18.93 12.76 12.88
C ASN A 677 -18.89 14.28 12.80
N ALA A 678 -18.14 14.84 11.85
CA ALA A 678 -18.11 16.28 11.58
C ALA A 678 -19.49 16.83 11.21
N ARG A 679 -20.27 16.10 10.39
CA ARG A 679 -21.67 16.44 10.06
C ARG A 679 -22.58 16.48 11.28
N LEU A 680 -22.51 15.45 12.12
CA LEU A 680 -23.33 15.37 13.32
C LEU A 680 -23.02 16.51 14.29
N ALA A 681 -21.74 16.84 14.47
CA ALA A 681 -21.31 17.97 15.29
C ALA A 681 -21.79 19.32 14.71
N ALA A 682 -21.69 19.51 13.40
CA ALA A 682 -22.18 20.73 12.75
C ALA A 682 -23.70 20.90 12.90
N ASN A 683 -24.48 19.83 12.73
CA ASN A 683 -25.93 19.87 12.90
C ASN A 683 -26.34 20.14 14.36
N ALA A 684 -25.63 19.57 15.33
CA ALA A 684 -25.90 19.82 16.75
C ALA A 684 -25.67 21.29 17.14
N ASN A 685 -24.62 21.92 16.61
CA ASN A 685 -24.36 23.34 16.86
C ASN A 685 -25.43 24.25 16.24
N VAL A 686 -25.96 23.92 15.06
CA VAL A 686 -27.04 24.69 14.41
C VAL A 686 -28.35 24.60 15.20
N VAL A 687 -28.67 23.42 15.74
CA VAL A 687 -29.86 23.27 16.61
C VAL A 687 -29.71 24.10 17.88
N SER A 688 -28.53 24.06 18.52
CA SER A 688 -28.24 24.86 19.72
C SER A 688 -28.27 26.36 19.46
N GLU A 689 -27.78 26.85 18.31
CA GLU A 689 -27.89 28.26 17.93
C GLU A 689 -29.34 28.67 17.63
N HIS A 690 -30.14 27.78 17.03
CA HIS A 690 -31.56 28.03 16.76
C HIS A 690 -32.38 28.08 18.05
N GLU A 691 -32.14 27.17 19.00
CA GLU A 691 -32.75 27.19 20.34
C GLU A 691 -32.32 28.44 21.12
N ALA A 692 -31.04 28.81 21.07
CA ALA A 692 -30.55 30.04 21.71
C ALA A 692 -31.10 31.32 21.06
N SER A 693 -31.46 31.30 19.78
CA SER A 693 -32.10 32.41 19.09
C SER A 693 -33.59 32.54 19.41
N GLN A 694 -34.28 31.43 19.67
CA GLN A 694 -35.68 31.44 20.10
C GLN A 694 -35.83 31.94 21.53
N VAL A 695 -34.96 31.48 22.45
CA VAL A 695 -34.95 31.96 23.85
C VAL A 695 -34.68 33.47 23.94
N ARG A 696 -33.95 34.04 22.97
CA ARG A 696 -33.63 35.47 22.92
C ARG A 696 -34.67 36.32 22.16
N GLN A 697 -35.70 35.69 21.59
CA GLN A 697 -36.88 36.36 21.03
C GLN A 697 -38.08 36.31 21.98
N ASP A 698 -38.02 35.42 22.97
CA ASP A 698 -39.00 35.30 24.06
C ASP A 698 -38.59 36.08 25.34
N GLU A 699 -37.44 36.76 25.32
CA GLU A 699 -37.01 37.85 26.23
C GLU A 699 -37.11 39.19 25.50
#